data_AF-C6HKF3-F1
#
_entry.id   AF-C6HKF3-F1
#
_cell.length_a   1.000
_cell.length_b   1.000
_cell.length_c   1.000
_cell.angle_alpha   90.00
_cell.angle_beta   90.00
_cell.angle_gamma   90.00
#
_symmetry.space_group_name_H-M   'P 1'
#
loop_
_entity.id
_entity.type
_entity.pdbx_description
1 polymer ?
#
loop_
_entity_poly.entity_id
_entity_poly.type
_entity_poly.pdbx_seq_one_letter_code
_entity_poly.pdbx_strand_id
1 'polypeptide(L)'
;MFPRTHIRTSLENDREKYIPDGRYSHSRLQLVKALERAERVASGTSRADHADAVARLYHILFDLASSNTTLDSSGSWYELKQTIVERLLSTLEENLYSTDGSFQNAIRETSVHGYISALRYIVSTPEFHSVFPSPETGRPYWRLYHDRLILVCENIWLGVRDILCIDSPEGQDEDAVDELRGPKDLLSCSWRALRESSMLLYAILVNSSYAPDTSGSGLVEADLNKIGTLSFTQLAELRHRGAFSAVSQTFTACCQKCAQTKDPSASGLLNIWYKDALAIIDTQASKLTRRSAGLPALVTGIASSQPDGPIFHKIMRDLQEIASLDTPSGAIGSDIKLPRVHALNCLKDIFTNTKLATLTEAYVMPWAIRNCGLMLFKALMNRMCRFKAGCSVGLGGNFGSELGSRIIFQKYPSLIELLAQLLQDPIVNESKGSSSQLWELSIKTERVFPALELIGEKVPSFSGDEDKLLKILVFEQFRSPVWGVREHSARIYASLLRHEEILASVCELSAVSHESIPQNQIHGTALCIRYALQRLWVSSSGYWLDNSGTAFSTVREVCKNLFPWAKSHFVQATLVEILNDVVQAGIRCGLETTVLSQINTLLENHGLFDLLSELLSQADTPIPRSSFLLLKAISVSKISIMLAQNLALEDLLHTFCSHKRSQVRRIEFYIAMIQGARSQQIQLTMTSNLADDLMLLFEHHTQISDEFASLRQLVVSVDIPEDSDGVSLWNRDLANASLRLRGCCLALSMLSSDAPEFALEFKAKLDKWNQRLRFAISDETEFSTRHAAAVSMKIFFLGLRISSSHSTIKPYLLQTCLVLYGMLIDDDEGIRYLAAQAASILFSLEFNNTNQATALLPLAASSKLADILAEDFVDSTTLCAEAMGRFLGLPINLLVPSIDSTTSLTPVPRLLEKFQTKSTVLFQEEKQNLFVEDVRELYSWVSEGISALIDAMGEAGGDGVLGWVSNPDVFILGVRVIRGAKILLLVPPSETLSLDKGWISQGLEILWSQGRKVEMHHCWLSHLRTVIDCDE
;
A
#
# COMPACT_ATOMS: atom_id res chain seq x y z
N MET A 1 -21.99 0.04 4.62
CA MET A 1 -22.31 0.95 5.73
C MET A 1 -23.71 1.48 5.49
N PHE A 2 -24.69 1.12 6.32
CA PHE A 2 -25.96 1.85 6.37
C PHE A 2 -25.88 2.86 7.51
N PRO A 3 -26.16 4.15 7.29
CA PRO A 3 -26.17 5.15 8.35
C PRO A 3 -27.18 4.79 9.42
N ARG A 4 -26.82 4.99 10.70
CA ARG A 4 -27.66 4.77 11.88
C ARG A 4 -28.89 5.72 11.95
N THR A 5 -29.14 6.54 10.94
CA THR A 5 -30.02 7.71 11.03
C THR A 5 -31.50 7.48 10.68
N HIS A 6 -31.93 6.25 10.37
CA HIS A 6 -33.36 5.98 10.05
C HIS A 6 -34.09 4.97 10.94
N ILE A 7 -33.61 4.72 12.16
CA ILE A 7 -34.44 4.14 13.21
C ILE A 7 -34.41 5.08 14.42
N ARG A 8 -35.35 6.02 14.47
CA ARG A 8 -35.68 6.71 15.73
C ARG A 8 -36.30 5.67 16.67
N THR A 9 -35.48 5.05 17.51
CA THR A 9 -35.94 4.51 18.79
C THR A 9 -36.15 5.69 19.72
N SER A 10 -37.39 6.17 19.82
CA SER A 10 -37.78 7.10 20.88
C SER A 10 -37.80 6.34 22.21
N LEU A 11 -36.66 6.31 22.90
CA LEU A 11 -36.60 6.12 24.35
C LEU A 11 -36.75 7.51 24.97
N GLU A 12 -37.99 7.95 25.17
CA GLU A 12 -38.40 8.97 26.16
C GLU A 12 -39.90 9.27 25.99
N ASN A 13 -40.73 8.43 26.61
CA ASN A 13 -41.85 8.86 27.45
C ASN A 13 -42.67 7.64 27.86
N ASP A 14 -42.64 7.36 29.16
CA ASP A 14 -43.69 6.65 29.86
C ASP A 14 -45.04 7.32 29.55
N ARG A 15 -45.82 6.69 28.67
CA ARG A 15 -47.29 6.55 28.73
C ARG A 15 -47.76 5.80 27.49
N GLU A 16 -48.34 4.63 27.74
CA GLU A 16 -49.08 3.81 26.79
C GLU A 16 -49.95 4.65 25.85
N LYS A 17 -49.56 4.72 24.57
CA LYS A 17 -50.49 4.91 23.46
C LYS A 17 -50.21 3.83 22.43
N TYR A 18 -51.07 2.84 22.43
CA TYR A 18 -51.23 1.80 21.41
C TYR A 18 -51.14 2.43 20.00
N ILE A 19 -50.07 2.14 19.28
CA ILE A 19 -49.97 2.34 17.83
C ILE A 19 -50.51 1.06 17.19
N PRO A 20 -51.40 1.11 16.16
CA PRO A 20 -52.04 -0.10 15.65
C PRO A 20 -51.02 -1.07 15.02
N ASP A 21 -51.09 -2.35 15.39
CA ASP A 21 -50.23 -3.48 14.95
C ASP A 21 -50.04 -3.61 13.42
N GLY A 22 -50.89 -2.97 12.61
CA GLY A 22 -50.88 -3.10 11.15
C GLY A 22 -49.67 -2.51 10.42
N ARG A 23 -48.98 -1.48 10.96
CA ARG A 23 -47.82 -0.87 10.26
C ARG A 23 -46.52 -1.66 10.41
N TYR A 24 -46.27 -2.26 11.58
CA TYR A 24 -45.06 -3.05 11.82
C TYR A 24 -45.07 -4.39 11.06
N SER A 25 -46.24 -5.00 10.88
CA SER A 25 -46.42 -6.23 10.11
C SER A 25 -45.97 -6.06 8.64
N HIS A 26 -46.32 -4.93 8.00
CA HIS A 26 -45.95 -4.67 6.60
C HIS A 26 -44.44 -4.49 6.40
N SER A 27 -43.76 -3.75 7.30
CA SER A 27 -42.32 -3.55 7.25
C SER A 27 -41.52 -4.83 7.53
N ARG A 28 -41.97 -5.67 8.47
CA ARG A 28 -41.33 -6.98 8.72
C ARG A 28 -41.48 -7.92 7.53
N LEU A 29 -42.64 -7.96 6.88
CA LEU A 29 -42.85 -8.77 5.68
C LEU A 29 -41.94 -8.33 4.52
N GLN A 30 -41.69 -7.03 4.38
CA GLN A 30 -40.73 -6.52 3.39
C GLN A 30 -39.29 -6.93 3.72
N LEU A 31 -38.90 -6.90 5.00
CA LEU A 31 -37.57 -7.38 5.45
C LEU A 31 -37.39 -8.88 5.20
N VAL A 32 -38.44 -9.68 5.40
CA VAL A 32 -38.41 -11.12 5.09
C VAL A 32 -38.25 -11.37 3.60
N LYS A 33 -38.96 -10.64 2.74
CA LYS A 33 -38.77 -10.70 1.28
C LYS A 33 -37.37 -10.25 0.85
N ALA A 34 -36.83 -9.23 1.50
CA ALA A 34 -35.46 -8.77 1.26
C ALA A 34 -34.44 -9.82 1.70
N LEU A 35 -34.66 -10.48 2.83
CA LEU A 35 -33.86 -11.58 3.33
C LEU A 35 -33.87 -12.78 2.37
N GLU A 36 -35.04 -13.24 1.91
CA GLU A 36 -35.15 -14.33 0.93
C GLU A 36 -34.42 -14.00 -0.39
N ARG A 37 -34.41 -12.72 -0.79
CA ARG A 37 -33.64 -12.27 -1.94
C ARG A 37 -32.14 -12.28 -1.64
N ALA A 38 -31.73 -11.78 -0.47
CA ALA A 38 -30.33 -11.76 -0.05
C ALA A 38 -29.78 -13.18 0.07
N GLU A 39 -30.53 -14.13 0.63
CA GLU A 39 -30.16 -15.55 0.72
C GLU A 39 -29.95 -16.16 -0.67
N ARG A 40 -30.87 -15.94 -1.62
CA ARG A 40 -30.70 -16.41 -3.01
C ARG A 40 -29.47 -15.82 -3.68
N VAL A 41 -29.18 -14.54 -3.46
CA VAL A 41 -28.00 -13.89 -4.02
C VAL A 41 -26.72 -14.40 -3.35
N ALA A 42 -26.72 -14.55 -2.03
CA ALA A 42 -25.58 -15.05 -1.27
C ALA A 42 -25.27 -16.52 -1.61
N SER A 43 -26.27 -17.38 -1.73
CA SER A 43 -26.11 -18.78 -2.20
C SER A 43 -25.70 -18.86 -3.67
N GLY A 44 -26.11 -17.90 -4.50
CA GLY A 44 -25.71 -17.82 -5.91
C GLY A 44 -24.27 -17.35 -6.12
N THR A 45 -23.70 -16.58 -5.20
CA THR A 45 -22.40 -15.89 -5.37
C THR A 45 -21.32 -16.36 -4.39
N SER A 46 -21.69 -16.86 -3.20
CA SER A 46 -20.80 -17.23 -2.08
C SER A 46 -19.81 -16.13 -1.65
N ARG A 47 -20.14 -14.86 -1.94
CA ARG A 47 -19.35 -13.68 -1.57
C ARG A 47 -19.63 -13.22 -0.13
N ALA A 48 -18.60 -12.67 0.51
CA ALA A 48 -18.63 -12.28 1.93
C ALA A 48 -19.53 -11.08 2.24
N ASP A 49 -19.58 -10.08 1.35
CA ASP A 49 -20.46 -8.90 1.44
C ASP A 49 -21.95 -9.28 1.36
N HIS A 50 -22.30 -10.17 0.44
CA HIS A 50 -23.66 -10.70 0.31
C HIS A 50 -24.07 -11.56 1.52
N ALA A 51 -23.16 -12.37 2.05
CA ALA A 51 -23.40 -13.14 3.27
C ALA A 51 -23.50 -12.25 4.52
N ASP A 52 -22.73 -11.16 4.60
CA ASP A 52 -22.88 -10.15 5.68
C ASP A 52 -24.22 -9.43 5.59
N ALA A 53 -24.74 -9.17 4.37
CA ALA A 53 -26.08 -8.63 4.19
C ALA A 53 -27.17 -9.58 4.74
N VAL A 54 -27.07 -10.88 4.45
CA VAL A 54 -27.95 -11.91 5.05
C VAL A 54 -27.86 -11.86 6.57
N ALA A 55 -26.64 -11.85 7.11
CA ALA A 55 -26.40 -11.83 8.56
C ALA A 55 -27.02 -10.61 9.26
N ARG A 56 -26.86 -9.42 8.66
CA ARG A 56 -27.43 -8.18 9.19
C ARG A 56 -28.95 -8.14 9.11
N LEU A 57 -29.54 -8.65 8.03
CA LEU A 57 -30.99 -8.72 7.89
C LEU A 57 -31.61 -9.65 8.94
N TYR A 58 -30.99 -10.81 9.20
CA TYR A 58 -31.39 -11.68 10.32
C TYR A 58 -31.27 -10.97 11.67
N HIS A 59 -30.18 -10.23 11.90
CA HIS A 59 -29.99 -9.49 13.14
C HIS A 59 -31.04 -8.38 13.34
N ILE A 60 -31.38 -7.63 12.28
CA ILE A 60 -32.44 -6.62 12.32
C ILE A 60 -33.79 -7.28 12.62
N LEU A 61 -34.11 -8.41 11.97
CA LEU A 61 -35.34 -9.15 12.27
C LEU A 61 -35.37 -9.63 13.73
N PHE A 62 -34.24 -10.09 14.25
CA PHE A 62 -34.10 -10.48 15.65
C PHE A 62 -34.33 -9.30 16.61
N ASP A 63 -33.75 -8.13 16.33
CA ASP A 63 -33.93 -6.92 17.15
C ASP A 63 -35.39 -6.45 17.16
N LEU A 64 -36.10 -6.61 16.04
CA LEU A 64 -37.51 -6.26 15.90
C LEU A 64 -38.47 -7.29 16.49
N ALA A 65 -38.04 -8.53 16.76
CA ALA A 65 -38.89 -9.61 17.23
C ALA A 65 -39.24 -9.52 18.72
N SER A 66 -40.40 -10.05 19.10
CA SER A 66 -40.90 -10.05 20.47
C SER A 66 -40.21 -11.11 21.33
N SER A 67 -40.00 -10.80 22.62
CA SER A 67 -39.53 -11.76 23.63
C SER A 67 -40.66 -12.52 24.35
N ASN A 68 -41.93 -12.17 24.10
CA ASN A 68 -43.08 -12.75 24.81
C ASN A 68 -43.51 -14.10 24.20
N THR A 69 -43.64 -15.13 25.03
CA THR A 69 -44.07 -16.49 24.66
C THR A 69 -45.56 -16.66 24.38
N THR A 70 -46.37 -15.61 24.53
CA THR A 70 -47.84 -15.66 24.45
C THR A 70 -48.39 -15.25 23.08
N LEU A 71 -47.68 -15.56 21.99
CA LEU A 71 -48.25 -15.46 20.64
C LEU A 71 -48.83 -16.82 20.26
N ASP A 72 -50.10 -16.81 19.84
CA ASP A 72 -50.80 -18.00 19.34
C ASP A 72 -49.97 -18.71 18.26
N SER A 73 -50.10 -20.04 18.20
CA SER A 73 -49.37 -20.97 17.31
C SER A 73 -49.54 -20.73 15.79
N SER A 74 -50.11 -19.60 15.39
CA SER A 74 -50.30 -19.12 14.02
C SER A 74 -49.36 -17.96 13.62
N GLY A 75 -48.53 -17.45 14.54
CA GLY A 75 -47.56 -16.39 14.25
C GLY A 75 -46.43 -16.83 13.31
N SER A 76 -45.95 -15.93 12.45
CA SER A 76 -44.85 -16.24 11.52
C SER A 76 -43.52 -16.44 12.25
N TRP A 77 -42.61 -17.27 11.71
CA TRP A 77 -41.31 -17.62 12.33
C TRP A 77 -40.41 -16.42 12.72
N TYR A 78 -40.64 -15.24 12.15
CA TYR A 78 -39.87 -14.01 12.37
C TYR A 78 -40.48 -13.10 13.45
N GLU A 79 -41.55 -13.53 14.13
CA GLU A 79 -42.21 -12.72 15.17
C GLU A 79 -41.59 -12.91 16.56
N LEU A 80 -40.98 -14.06 16.83
CA LEU A 80 -40.33 -14.38 18.10
C LEU A 80 -38.82 -14.51 17.94
N LYS A 81 -38.07 -13.95 18.90
CA LYS A 81 -36.60 -14.04 18.91
C LYS A 81 -36.11 -15.50 18.91
N GLN A 82 -36.78 -16.35 19.69
CA GLN A 82 -36.45 -17.77 19.78
C GLN A 82 -36.59 -18.50 18.44
N THR A 83 -37.68 -18.26 17.69
CA THR A 83 -37.95 -18.97 16.42
C THR A 83 -37.00 -18.55 15.30
N ILE A 84 -36.47 -17.33 15.34
CA ILE A 84 -35.41 -16.88 14.43
C ILE A 84 -34.11 -17.65 14.69
N VAL A 85 -33.71 -17.79 15.96
CA VAL A 85 -32.51 -18.57 16.34
C VAL A 85 -32.70 -20.05 16.00
N GLU A 86 -33.89 -20.60 16.27
CA GLU A 86 -34.25 -21.98 15.90
C GLU A 86 -34.12 -22.19 14.38
N ARG A 87 -34.69 -21.30 13.56
CA ARG A 87 -34.59 -21.40 12.09
C ARG A 87 -33.14 -21.39 11.62
N LEU A 88 -32.31 -20.48 12.13
CA LEU A 88 -30.90 -20.39 11.75
C LEU A 88 -30.13 -21.67 12.10
N LEU A 89 -30.35 -22.21 13.30
CA LEU A 89 -29.71 -23.44 13.75
C LEU A 89 -30.20 -24.67 12.97
N SER A 90 -31.51 -24.87 12.84
CA SER A 90 -32.06 -25.99 12.07
C SER A 90 -31.60 -25.93 10.62
N THR A 91 -31.55 -24.75 10.00
CA THR A 91 -31.02 -24.58 8.64
C THR A 91 -29.55 -24.99 8.55
N LEU A 92 -28.72 -24.59 9.52
CA LEU A 92 -27.31 -24.98 9.56
C LEU A 92 -27.16 -26.49 9.80
N GLU A 93 -27.91 -27.05 10.73
CA GLU A 93 -27.91 -28.48 11.06
C GLU A 93 -28.33 -29.33 9.86
N GLU A 94 -29.41 -28.97 9.16
CA GLU A 94 -29.84 -29.64 7.93
C GLU A 94 -28.75 -29.63 6.86
N ASN A 95 -28.08 -28.49 6.66
CA ASN A 95 -26.98 -28.38 5.69
C ASN A 95 -25.71 -29.13 6.11
N LEU A 96 -25.48 -29.32 7.41
CA LEU A 96 -24.30 -30.02 7.94
C LEU A 96 -24.51 -31.54 8.03
N TYR A 97 -25.74 -32.00 8.24
CA TYR A 97 -26.08 -33.41 8.49
C TYR A 97 -26.81 -34.11 7.34
N SER A 98 -27.07 -33.45 6.21
CA SER A 98 -27.75 -34.07 5.07
C SER A 98 -26.99 -35.30 4.57
N THR A 99 -27.65 -36.46 4.54
CA THR A 99 -27.08 -37.73 4.06
C THR A 99 -26.92 -37.80 2.53
N ASP A 100 -27.59 -36.90 1.79
CA ASP A 100 -27.72 -36.98 0.33
C ASP A 100 -26.71 -36.12 -0.47
N GLY A 101 -25.82 -35.39 0.20
CA GLY A 101 -24.77 -34.58 -0.44
C GLY A 101 -23.54 -34.41 0.44
N SER A 102 -22.34 -34.40 -0.15
CA SER A 102 -21.12 -34.12 0.61
C SER A 102 -21.23 -32.74 1.27
N PHE A 103 -20.80 -32.59 2.52
CA PHE A 103 -20.67 -31.30 3.24
C PHE A 103 -20.08 -30.17 2.36
N GLN A 104 -19.18 -30.56 1.44
CA GLN A 104 -18.56 -29.68 0.46
C GLN A 104 -19.55 -29.05 -0.52
N ASN A 105 -20.58 -29.79 -0.96
CA ASN A 105 -21.64 -29.28 -1.81
C ASN A 105 -22.55 -28.31 -1.05
N ALA A 106 -22.89 -28.64 0.20
CA ALA A 106 -23.70 -27.75 1.05
C ALA A 106 -23.00 -26.40 1.27
N ILE A 107 -21.69 -26.40 1.57
CA ILE A 107 -20.90 -25.18 1.73
C ILE A 107 -20.75 -24.36 0.43
N ARG A 108 -20.76 -25.00 -0.74
CA ARG A 108 -20.68 -24.32 -2.04
C ARG A 108 -22.01 -23.70 -2.47
N GLU A 109 -23.12 -24.40 -2.22
CA GLU A 109 -24.45 -24.04 -2.73
C GLU A 109 -25.31 -23.26 -1.73
N THR A 110 -24.92 -23.19 -0.47
CA THR A 110 -25.64 -22.43 0.56
C THR A 110 -24.77 -21.39 1.24
N SER A 111 -25.39 -20.31 1.73
CA SER A 111 -24.69 -19.25 2.49
C SER A 111 -24.39 -19.64 3.94
N VAL A 112 -23.71 -20.78 4.14
CA VAL A 112 -23.38 -21.32 5.49
C VAL A 112 -22.71 -20.26 6.38
N HIS A 113 -21.70 -19.57 5.84
CA HIS A 113 -20.98 -18.52 6.59
C HIS A 113 -21.84 -17.27 6.87
N GLY A 114 -22.88 -16.99 6.07
CA GLY A 114 -23.85 -15.93 6.32
C GLY A 114 -24.74 -16.24 7.52
N TYR A 115 -25.25 -17.48 7.61
CA TYR A 115 -26.04 -17.91 8.76
C TYR A 115 -25.22 -17.95 10.06
N ILE A 116 -23.97 -18.40 10.00
CA ILE A 116 -23.06 -18.37 11.17
C ILE A 116 -22.77 -16.93 11.59
N SER A 117 -22.55 -16.02 10.63
CA SER A 117 -22.37 -14.59 10.90
C SER A 117 -23.61 -13.98 11.55
N ALA A 118 -24.81 -14.39 11.12
CA ALA A 118 -26.08 -13.98 11.74
C ALA A 118 -26.14 -14.38 13.20
N LEU A 119 -25.86 -15.66 13.49
CA LEU A 119 -25.79 -16.19 14.86
C LEU A 119 -24.74 -15.45 15.69
N ARG A 120 -23.58 -15.12 15.12
CA ARG A 120 -22.55 -14.33 15.81
C ARG A 120 -23.09 -12.96 16.24
N TYR A 121 -23.76 -12.24 15.34
CA TYR A 121 -24.35 -10.94 15.67
C TYR A 121 -25.42 -11.07 16.76
N ILE A 122 -26.31 -12.05 16.63
CA ILE A 122 -27.38 -12.32 17.61
C ILE A 122 -26.79 -12.70 18.97
N VAL A 123 -25.81 -13.60 19.03
CA VAL A 123 -25.15 -14.03 20.27
C VAL A 123 -24.36 -12.89 20.93
N SER A 124 -23.96 -11.89 20.16
CA SER A 124 -23.30 -10.68 20.68
C SER A 124 -24.29 -9.70 21.33
N THR A 125 -25.61 -9.93 21.22
CA THR A 125 -26.61 -9.07 21.87
C THR A 125 -26.60 -9.25 23.40
N PRO A 126 -26.89 -8.19 24.18
CA PRO A 126 -26.96 -8.29 25.63
C PRO A 126 -28.06 -9.27 26.09
N GLU A 127 -27.82 -9.96 27.20
CA GLU A 127 -28.79 -10.85 27.85
C GLU A 127 -29.34 -11.96 26.92
N PHE A 128 -28.52 -12.48 25.99
CA PHE A 128 -28.93 -13.50 25.01
C PHE A 128 -29.64 -14.71 25.64
N HIS A 129 -29.20 -15.17 26.81
CA HIS A 129 -29.84 -16.27 27.53
C HIS A 129 -31.31 -16.01 27.89
N SER A 130 -31.72 -14.75 28.06
CA SER A 130 -33.10 -14.34 28.41
C SER A 130 -34.10 -14.55 27.25
N VAL A 131 -33.60 -14.73 26.03
CA VAL A 131 -34.41 -15.03 24.83
C VAL A 131 -35.17 -16.36 24.96
N PHE A 132 -34.65 -17.27 25.80
CA PHE A 132 -35.19 -18.62 25.98
C PHE A 132 -35.74 -18.79 27.39
N PRO A 133 -37.00 -18.39 27.66
CA PRO A 133 -37.61 -18.51 28.98
C PRO A 133 -37.63 -19.98 29.42
N SER A 134 -36.98 -20.26 30.56
CA SER A 134 -36.76 -21.63 31.03
C SER A 134 -37.98 -22.18 31.78
N PRO A 135 -38.21 -23.49 31.76
CA PRO A 135 -39.24 -24.13 32.59
C PRO A 135 -38.87 -24.06 34.08
N GLU A 136 -39.87 -24.01 34.97
CA GLU A 136 -39.68 -23.93 36.44
C GLU A 136 -38.83 -25.10 37.00
N THR A 137 -38.84 -26.24 36.31
CA THR A 137 -38.03 -27.43 36.64
C THR A 137 -37.39 -28.00 35.37
N GLY A 138 -36.06 -28.15 35.35
CA GLY A 138 -35.35 -28.79 34.24
C GLY A 138 -34.09 -28.06 33.78
N ARG A 139 -33.49 -28.54 32.68
CA ARG A 139 -32.34 -27.88 32.05
C ARG A 139 -32.81 -26.58 31.38
N PRO A 140 -32.16 -25.43 31.63
CA PRO A 140 -32.52 -24.16 30.98
C PRO A 140 -32.46 -24.26 29.46
N TYR A 141 -33.43 -23.68 28.74
CA TYR A 141 -33.47 -23.80 27.27
C TYR A 141 -32.26 -23.15 26.60
N TRP A 142 -31.76 -22.01 27.09
CA TRP A 142 -30.56 -21.37 26.52
C TRP A 142 -29.36 -22.33 26.49
N ARG A 143 -29.28 -23.28 27.43
CA ARG A 143 -28.22 -24.29 27.52
C ARG A 143 -28.30 -25.30 26.38
N LEU A 144 -29.51 -25.65 25.94
CA LEU A 144 -29.74 -26.48 24.76
C LEU A 144 -29.21 -25.77 23.50
N TYR A 145 -29.52 -24.49 23.34
CA TYR A 145 -29.03 -23.68 22.22
C TYR A 145 -27.51 -23.49 22.26
N HIS A 146 -26.94 -23.31 23.44
CA HIS A 146 -25.49 -23.26 23.63
C HIS A 146 -24.79 -24.54 23.15
N ASP A 147 -25.28 -25.71 23.56
CA ASP A 147 -24.71 -26.98 23.12
C ASP A 147 -24.80 -27.16 21.59
N ARG A 148 -25.93 -26.77 20.99
CA ARG A 148 -26.12 -26.81 19.52
C ARG A 148 -25.14 -25.88 18.80
N LEU A 149 -24.94 -24.67 19.29
CA LEU A 149 -23.98 -23.71 18.72
C LEU A 149 -22.54 -24.27 18.74
N ILE A 150 -22.12 -24.88 19.85
CA ILE A 150 -20.81 -25.53 19.95
C ILE A 150 -20.70 -26.69 18.97
N LEU A 151 -21.71 -27.57 18.93
CA LEU A 151 -21.72 -28.74 18.06
C LEU A 151 -21.66 -28.36 16.57
N VAL A 152 -22.38 -27.30 16.16
CA VAL A 152 -22.29 -26.74 14.80
C VAL A 152 -20.85 -26.30 14.48
N CYS A 153 -20.17 -25.64 15.41
CA CYS A 153 -18.78 -25.20 15.21
C CYS A 153 -17.80 -26.39 15.11
N GLU A 154 -18.00 -27.44 15.92
CA GLU A 154 -17.23 -28.68 15.86
C GLU A 154 -17.39 -29.39 14.50
N ASN A 155 -18.62 -29.50 14.01
CA ASN A 155 -18.91 -30.16 12.73
C ASN A 155 -18.41 -29.38 11.52
N ILE A 156 -18.45 -28.04 11.59
CA ILE A 156 -17.83 -27.20 10.56
C ILE A 156 -16.33 -27.49 10.48
N TRP A 157 -15.63 -27.60 11.62
CA TRP A 157 -14.21 -27.96 11.63
C TRP A 157 -13.98 -29.34 11.01
N LEU A 158 -14.73 -30.36 11.42
CA LEU A 158 -14.60 -31.71 10.87
C LEU A 158 -14.79 -31.75 9.34
N GLY A 159 -15.73 -30.98 8.80
CA GLY A 159 -15.99 -30.96 7.37
C GLY A 159 -14.96 -30.16 6.53
N VAL A 160 -14.31 -29.13 7.10
CA VAL A 160 -13.32 -28.30 6.37
C VAL A 160 -11.87 -28.70 6.62
N ARG A 161 -11.59 -29.50 7.65
CA ARG A 161 -10.23 -29.85 8.10
C ARG A 161 -9.38 -30.37 6.94
N ASP A 162 -9.90 -31.34 6.20
CA ASP A 162 -9.11 -32.02 5.15
C ASP A 162 -8.77 -31.08 3.98
N ILE A 163 -9.48 -29.96 3.81
CA ILE A 163 -9.21 -28.94 2.78
C ILE A 163 -8.23 -27.88 3.29
N LEU A 164 -8.39 -27.44 4.55
CA LEU A 164 -7.63 -26.31 5.12
C LEU A 164 -6.29 -26.71 5.77
N CYS A 165 -6.06 -28.01 5.95
CA CYS A 165 -4.85 -28.58 6.55
C CYS A 165 -3.85 -29.14 5.51
N ILE A 166 -4.12 -29.04 4.21
CA ILE A 166 -3.20 -29.47 3.15
C ILE A 166 -1.95 -28.58 3.14
N ASP A 167 -0.77 -29.19 3.10
CA ASP A 167 0.52 -28.50 2.98
C ASP A 167 0.64 -27.92 1.54
N SER A 168 0.09 -26.72 1.31
CA SER A 168 0.08 -25.90 0.07
C SER A 168 -0.62 -26.50 -1.17
N PRO A 169 -1.74 -25.91 -1.65
CA PRO A 169 -2.23 -26.12 -3.02
C PRO A 169 -1.40 -25.35 -4.07
N GLU A 170 -0.49 -24.46 -3.64
CA GLU A 170 0.31 -23.58 -4.50
C GLU A 170 1.51 -24.28 -5.16
N GLY A 171 1.79 -25.55 -4.83
CA GLY A 171 2.97 -26.29 -5.29
C GLY A 171 2.67 -27.55 -6.12
N GLN A 172 1.40 -27.79 -6.48
CA GLN A 172 1.00 -28.89 -7.36
C GLN A 172 0.23 -28.32 -8.57
N ASP A 173 0.82 -28.49 -9.75
CA ASP A 173 0.37 -28.09 -11.10
C ASP A 173 -0.08 -26.63 -11.26
N GLU A 174 0.85 -25.74 -11.62
CA GLU A 174 0.54 -24.39 -12.14
C GLU A 174 -0.35 -24.44 -13.40
N ASP A 175 -0.45 -25.59 -14.09
CA ASP A 175 -1.25 -25.75 -15.30
C ASP A 175 -2.74 -26.11 -15.04
N ALA A 176 -3.16 -26.36 -13.80
CA ALA A 176 -4.55 -26.74 -13.46
C ALA A 176 -5.33 -25.70 -12.63
N VAL A 177 -4.68 -24.61 -12.18
CA VAL A 177 -5.25 -23.68 -11.17
C VAL A 177 -5.93 -22.45 -11.78
N ASP A 178 -5.80 -22.21 -13.09
CA ASP A 178 -6.36 -21.00 -13.74
C ASP A 178 -7.87 -21.09 -14.07
N GLU A 179 -8.50 -22.25 -13.99
CA GLU A 179 -9.96 -22.40 -14.28
C GLU A 179 -10.89 -22.37 -13.04
N LEU A 180 -10.37 -22.25 -11.80
CA LEU A 180 -11.18 -22.41 -10.57
C LEU A 180 -10.99 -21.33 -9.48
N ARG A 181 -10.45 -20.15 -9.78
CA ARG A 181 -10.37 -19.04 -8.81
C ARG A 181 -11.66 -18.22 -8.75
N GLY A 182 -12.70 -18.75 -8.10
CA GLY A 182 -13.98 -18.06 -7.87
C GLY A 182 -14.40 -17.99 -6.40
N PRO A 183 -15.38 -17.14 -6.01
CA PRO A 183 -15.87 -17.05 -4.62
C PRO A 183 -16.58 -18.34 -4.16
N LYS A 184 -17.04 -19.18 -5.09
CA LYS A 184 -17.57 -20.55 -4.88
C LYS A 184 -16.51 -21.65 -4.84
N ASP A 185 -15.21 -21.31 -4.93
CA ASP A 185 -14.16 -22.30 -4.74
C ASP A 185 -14.27 -22.92 -3.34
N LEU A 186 -14.10 -24.23 -3.25
CA LEU A 186 -14.23 -24.99 -2.01
C LEU A 186 -13.27 -24.50 -0.94
N LEU A 187 -12.04 -24.15 -1.32
CA LEU A 187 -11.07 -23.57 -0.39
C LEU A 187 -11.62 -22.26 0.19
N SER A 188 -12.12 -21.39 -0.70
CA SER A 188 -12.73 -20.09 -0.41
C SER A 188 -13.90 -20.19 0.58
N CYS A 189 -14.86 -21.08 0.31
CA CYS A 189 -16.01 -21.28 1.19
C CYS A 189 -15.62 -21.94 2.52
N SER A 190 -14.67 -22.88 2.50
CA SER A 190 -14.20 -23.61 3.69
C SER A 190 -13.53 -22.69 4.71
N TRP A 191 -12.59 -21.83 4.28
CA TRP A 191 -11.90 -20.95 5.23
C TRP A 191 -12.83 -19.87 5.79
N ARG A 192 -13.81 -19.39 5.00
CA ARG A 192 -14.84 -18.44 5.49
C ARG A 192 -15.76 -19.09 6.52
N ALA A 193 -16.22 -20.31 6.28
CA ALA A 193 -17.03 -21.04 7.25
C ALA A 193 -16.30 -21.24 8.58
N LEU A 194 -15.02 -21.66 8.55
CA LEU A 194 -14.19 -21.80 9.74
C LEU A 194 -13.94 -20.47 10.45
N ARG A 195 -13.67 -19.40 9.68
CA ARG A 195 -13.49 -18.05 10.25
C ARG A 195 -14.72 -17.62 11.02
N GLU A 196 -15.91 -17.70 10.40
CA GLU A 196 -17.14 -17.24 11.03
C GLU A 196 -17.56 -18.12 12.21
N SER A 197 -17.35 -19.45 12.14
CA SER A 197 -17.65 -20.35 13.27
C SER A 197 -16.74 -20.08 14.46
N SER A 198 -15.44 -19.83 14.21
CA SER A 198 -14.53 -19.43 15.26
C SER A 198 -14.91 -18.07 15.86
N MET A 199 -15.30 -17.09 15.03
CA MET A 199 -15.76 -15.78 15.51
C MET A 199 -17.09 -15.84 16.28
N LEU A 200 -17.95 -16.82 16.00
CA LEU A 200 -19.14 -17.11 16.80
C LEU A 200 -18.74 -17.59 18.21
N LEU A 201 -17.78 -18.51 18.32
CA LEU A 201 -17.24 -18.94 19.63
C LEU A 201 -16.57 -17.76 20.38
N TYR A 202 -15.86 -16.90 19.65
CA TYR A 202 -15.31 -15.67 20.23
C TYR A 202 -16.40 -14.75 20.80
N ALA A 203 -17.52 -14.57 20.09
CA ALA A 203 -18.65 -13.77 20.58
C ALA A 203 -19.26 -14.34 21.87
N ILE A 204 -19.39 -15.68 21.96
CA ILE A 204 -19.83 -16.38 23.19
C ILE A 204 -18.89 -16.05 24.36
N LEU A 205 -17.58 -16.07 24.11
CA LEU A 205 -16.56 -15.85 25.15
C LEU A 205 -16.48 -14.39 25.60
N VAL A 206 -16.64 -13.42 24.70
CA VAL A 206 -16.44 -11.99 25.02
C VAL A 206 -17.70 -11.32 25.54
N ASN A 207 -18.89 -11.79 25.17
CA ASN A 207 -20.15 -11.25 25.69
C ASN A 207 -20.32 -11.60 27.18
N SER A 208 -20.18 -10.60 28.05
CA SER A 208 -20.29 -10.75 29.51
C SER A 208 -21.69 -11.15 30.00
N SER A 209 -22.73 -10.91 29.19
CA SER A 209 -24.13 -11.22 29.50
C SER A 209 -24.68 -12.42 28.72
N TYR A 210 -23.79 -13.18 28.05
CA TYR A 210 -24.19 -14.32 27.23
C TYR A 210 -24.95 -15.39 28.04
N ALA A 211 -24.45 -15.69 29.24
CA ALA A 211 -25.02 -16.68 30.16
C ALA A 211 -25.32 -16.04 31.53
N PRO A 212 -26.21 -16.64 32.34
CA PRO A 212 -26.54 -16.09 33.66
C PRO A 212 -25.32 -16.04 34.60
N ASP A 213 -25.20 -14.99 35.41
CA ASP A 213 -24.08 -14.78 36.36
C ASP A 213 -24.29 -15.51 37.72
N THR A 214 -25.24 -16.44 37.80
CA THR A 214 -25.48 -17.20 39.04
C THR A 214 -24.58 -18.43 39.12
N SER A 215 -24.01 -18.67 40.31
CA SER A 215 -23.07 -19.79 40.54
C SER A 215 -23.65 -21.13 40.08
N GLY A 216 -23.00 -21.76 39.10
CA GLY A 216 -23.39 -23.06 38.54
C GLY A 216 -24.41 -23.02 37.39
N SER A 217 -24.88 -21.84 36.97
CA SER A 217 -25.82 -21.68 35.85
C SER A 217 -25.24 -20.91 34.65
N GLY A 218 -24.03 -20.35 34.75
CA GLY A 218 -23.32 -19.69 33.65
C GLY A 218 -22.53 -20.64 32.76
N LEU A 219 -21.49 -20.11 32.10
CA LEU A 219 -20.48 -20.95 31.42
C LEU A 219 -19.67 -21.73 32.46
N VAL A 220 -19.56 -23.05 32.28
CA VAL A 220 -18.81 -23.94 33.19
C VAL A 220 -17.47 -24.34 32.59
N GLU A 221 -16.60 -24.96 33.39
CA GLU A 221 -15.30 -25.49 32.94
C GLU A 221 -15.43 -26.35 31.67
N ALA A 222 -16.43 -27.24 31.61
CA ALA A 222 -16.64 -28.11 30.45
C ALA A 222 -16.88 -27.34 29.13
N ASP A 223 -17.50 -26.16 29.18
CA ASP A 223 -17.74 -25.35 27.98
C ASP A 223 -16.45 -24.68 27.51
N LEU A 224 -15.70 -24.10 28.46
CA LEU A 224 -14.39 -23.50 28.20
C LEU A 224 -13.40 -24.54 27.69
N ASN A 225 -13.46 -25.76 28.23
CA ASN A 225 -12.62 -26.86 27.79
C ASN A 225 -12.96 -27.30 26.35
N LYS A 226 -14.25 -27.40 25.99
CA LYS A 226 -14.67 -27.70 24.61
C LYS A 226 -14.20 -26.63 23.62
N ILE A 227 -14.52 -25.36 23.89
CA ILE A 227 -14.16 -24.24 23.00
C ILE A 227 -12.63 -24.11 22.88
N GLY A 228 -11.93 -24.20 24.01
CA GLY A 228 -10.48 -24.09 24.05
C GLY A 228 -9.78 -25.26 23.36
N THR A 229 -10.22 -26.50 23.59
CA THR A 229 -9.65 -27.70 22.93
C THR A 229 -9.92 -27.69 21.43
N LEU A 230 -11.14 -27.31 20.99
CA LEU A 230 -11.45 -27.17 19.56
C LEU A 230 -10.53 -26.14 18.89
N SER A 231 -10.39 -24.95 19.49
CA SER A 231 -9.52 -23.89 18.97
C SER A 231 -8.04 -24.29 19.02
N PHE A 232 -7.64 -25.06 20.04
CA PHE A 232 -6.30 -25.59 20.18
C PHE A 232 -5.96 -26.56 19.04
N THR A 233 -6.81 -27.55 18.80
CA THR A 233 -6.66 -28.52 17.69
C THR A 233 -6.64 -27.82 16.34
N GLN A 234 -7.55 -26.85 16.14
CA GLN A 234 -7.57 -26.03 14.93
C GLN A 234 -6.24 -25.32 14.71
N LEU A 235 -5.66 -24.65 15.72
CA LEU A 235 -4.36 -23.98 15.57
C LEU A 235 -3.21 -24.95 15.30
N ALA A 236 -3.21 -26.13 15.92
CA ALA A 236 -2.19 -27.14 15.71
C ALA A 236 -2.19 -27.69 14.26
N GLU A 237 -3.37 -27.83 13.66
CA GLU A 237 -3.56 -28.51 12.37
C GLU A 237 -3.72 -27.56 11.17
N LEU A 238 -4.28 -26.36 11.37
CA LEU A 238 -4.64 -25.44 10.28
C LEU A 238 -3.41 -24.87 9.55
N ARG A 239 -3.55 -24.66 8.23
CA ARG A 239 -2.51 -24.06 7.36
C ARG A 239 -2.96 -22.79 6.63
N HIS A 240 -4.27 -22.57 6.49
CA HIS A 240 -4.82 -21.42 5.78
C HIS A 240 -4.76 -20.11 6.60
N ARG A 241 -4.05 -19.09 6.11
CA ARG A 241 -3.80 -17.82 6.81
C ARG A 241 -5.08 -17.05 7.19
N GLY A 242 -6.09 -17.06 6.31
CA GLY A 242 -7.33 -16.30 6.51
C GLY A 242 -8.19 -16.76 7.69
N ALA A 243 -8.21 -18.07 7.98
CA ALA A 243 -8.94 -18.62 9.12
C ALA A 243 -8.08 -18.62 10.40
N PHE A 244 -6.76 -18.76 10.25
CA PHE A 244 -5.81 -18.85 11.37
C PHE A 244 -5.92 -17.66 12.35
N SER A 245 -6.05 -16.44 11.84
CA SER A 245 -6.14 -15.25 12.69
C SER A 245 -7.38 -15.25 13.58
N ALA A 246 -8.54 -15.70 13.06
CA ALA A 246 -9.78 -15.77 13.85
C ALA A 246 -9.67 -16.84 14.95
N VAL A 247 -9.15 -18.03 14.62
CA VAL A 247 -8.95 -19.10 15.61
C VAL A 247 -7.98 -18.68 16.71
N SER A 248 -6.89 -18.00 16.37
CA SER A 248 -5.92 -17.47 17.34
C SER A 248 -6.57 -16.46 18.30
N GLN A 249 -7.44 -15.58 17.80
CA GLN A 249 -8.19 -14.62 18.62
C GLN A 249 -9.17 -15.33 19.55
N THR A 250 -9.93 -16.32 19.06
CA THR A 250 -10.86 -17.13 19.83
C THR A 250 -10.17 -17.88 20.96
N PHE A 251 -9.07 -18.58 20.66
CA PHE A 251 -8.29 -19.29 21.67
C PHE A 251 -7.76 -18.33 22.75
N THR A 252 -7.23 -17.16 22.34
CA THR A 252 -6.74 -16.14 23.28
C THR A 252 -7.85 -15.60 24.18
N ALA A 253 -9.05 -15.36 23.64
CA ALA A 253 -10.21 -14.96 24.43
C ALA A 253 -10.63 -16.07 25.42
N CYS A 254 -10.56 -17.34 25.00
CA CYS A 254 -10.84 -18.48 25.87
C CYS A 254 -9.84 -18.55 27.02
N CYS A 255 -8.54 -18.40 26.75
CA CYS A 255 -7.52 -18.36 27.80
C CYS A 255 -7.76 -17.21 28.79
N GLN A 256 -8.11 -16.02 28.29
CA GLN A 256 -8.44 -14.88 29.14
C GLN A 256 -9.66 -15.15 30.02
N LYS A 257 -10.70 -15.80 29.49
CA LYS A 257 -11.86 -16.20 30.29
C LYS A 257 -11.50 -17.25 31.35
N CYS A 258 -10.72 -18.27 31.01
CA CYS A 258 -10.22 -19.23 32.00
C CYS A 258 -9.42 -18.55 33.13
N ALA A 259 -8.65 -17.51 32.82
CA ALA A 259 -7.88 -16.75 33.80
C ALA A 259 -8.73 -15.83 34.69
N GLN A 260 -9.88 -15.34 34.20
CA GLN A 260 -10.79 -14.44 34.92
C GLN A 260 -11.82 -15.18 35.79
N THR A 261 -12.13 -16.42 35.44
CA THR A 261 -13.13 -17.23 36.14
C THR A 261 -12.69 -17.57 37.56
N LYS A 262 -13.63 -17.53 38.51
CA LYS A 262 -13.40 -17.84 39.94
C LYS A 262 -13.24 -19.34 40.22
N ASP A 263 -13.64 -20.19 39.28
CA ASP A 263 -13.50 -21.65 39.33
C ASP A 263 -12.04 -22.08 39.10
N PRO A 264 -11.36 -22.67 40.11
CA PRO A 264 -9.98 -23.13 39.98
C PRO A 264 -9.80 -24.20 38.91
N SER A 265 -10.82 -25.01 38.62
CA SER A 265 -10.75 -26.06 37.61
C SER A 265 -10.62 -25.48 36.20
N ALA A 266 -11.38 -24.43 35.89
CA ALA A 266 -11.30 -23.69 34.64
C ALA A 266 -9.93 -22.99 34.47
N SER A 267 -9.38 -22.39 35.53
CA SER A 267 -8.02 -21.84 35.49
C SER A 267 -6.94 -22.92 35.29
N GLY A 268 -7.21 -24.15 35.73
CA GLY A 268 -6.34 -25.32 35.53
C GLY A 268 -6.14 -25.70 34.06
N LEU A 269 -7.11 -25.41 33.19
CA LEU A 269 -7.06 -25.68 31.75
C LEU A 269 -5.85 -25.04 31.06
N LEU A 270 -5.44 -23.84 31.50
CA LEU A 270 -4.26 -23.15 30.96
C LEU A 270 -2.98 -23.99 31.11
N ASN A 271 -2.83 -24.68 32.25
CA ASN A 271 -1.69 -25.56 32.49
C ASN A 271 -1.76 -26.85 31.68
N ILE A 272 -2.97 -27.34 31.39
CA ILE A 272 -3.20 -28.53 30.55
C ILE A 272 -2.79 -28.20 29.11
N TRP A 273 -3.38 -27.17 28.51
CA TRP A 273 -3.05 -26.76 27.14
C TRP A 273 -1.59 -26.37 26.97
N TYR A 274 -0.95 -25.78 27.99
CA TYR A 274 0.48 -25.49 27.93
C TYR A 274 1.33 -26.77 27.93
N LYS A 275 0.99 -27.77 28.74
CA LYS A 275 1.66 -29.09 28.70
C LYS A 275 1.48 -29.76 27.33
N ASP A 276 0.29 -29.66 26.76
CA ASP A 276 0.01 -30.21 25.42
C ASP A 276 0.83 -29.48 24.34
N ALA A 277 0.98 -28.16 24.43
CA ALA A 277 1.83 -27.38 23.54
C ALA A 277 3.31 -27.82 23.63
N LEU A 278 3.82 -28.08 24.83
CA LEU A 278 5.17 -28.64 25.02
C LEU A 278 5.31 -30.05 24.43
N ALA A 279 4.29 -30.90 24.56
CA ALA A 279 4.29 -32.23 23.95
C ALA A 279 4.31 -32.17 22.42
N ILE A 280 3.63 -31.18 21.82
CA ILE A 280 3.70 -30.93 20.37
C ILE A 280 5.10 -30.45 19.97
N ILE A 281 5.75 -29.58 20.76
CA ILE A 281 7.14 -29.15 20.49
C ILE A 281 8.08 -30.36 20.39
N ASP A 282 7.96 -31.33 21.29
CA ASP A 282 8.79 -32.55 21.26
C ASP A 282 8.40 -33.50 20.13
N THR A 283 7.10 -33.70 19.89
CA THR A 283 6.58 -34.58 18.82
C THR A 283 6.94 -34.06 17.43
N GLN A 284 6.86 -32.73 17.23
CA GLN A 284 7.18 -32.07 15.96
C GLN A 284 8.66 -31.69 15.85
N ALA A 285 9.50 -32.05 16.81
CA ALA A 285 10.91 -31.68 16.81
C ALA A 285 11.66 -32.19 15.56
N SER A 286 11.31 -33.35 15.03
CA SER A 286 11.92 -33.91 13.80
C SER A 286 11.40 -33.29 12.50
N LYS A 287 10.35 -32.45 12.55
CA LYS A 287 9.75 -31.80 11.38
C LYS A 287 10.16 -30.33 11.35
N LEU A 288 11.28 -30.02 10.67
CA LEU A 288 11.85 -28.68 10.42
C LEU A 288 11.01 -27.77 9.48
N THR A 289 9.73 -28.08 9.29
CA THR A 289 8.88 -27.48 8.25
C THR A 289 7.91 -26.46 8.85
N ARG A 290 7.19 -25.73 7.97
CA ARG A 290 6.08 -24.76 8.22
C ARG A 290 4.93 -25.28 9.13
N ARG A 291 5.06 -26.49 9.70
CA ARG A 291 4.09 -27.29 10.46
C ARG A 291 3.85 -26.85 11.90
N SER A 292 4.66 -25.94 12.43
CA SER A 292 4.51 -25.36 13.77
C SER A 292 3.89 -23.97 13.79
N ALA A 293 3.22 -23.54 12.69
CA ALA A 293 2.64 -22.20 12.57
C ALA A 293 1.69 -21.81 13.71
N GLY A 294 0.96 -22.77 14.29
CA GLY A 294 0.03 -22.55 15.41
C GLY A 294 0.67 -22.49 16.80
N LEU A 295 1.81 -23.13 17.02
CA LEU A 295 2.44 -23.22 18.35
C LEU A 295 2.75 -21.86 18.96
N PRO A 296 3.37 -20.91 18.22
CA PRO A 296 3.61 -19.58 18.73
C PRO A 296 2.32 -18.86 19.16
N ALA A 297 1.24 -18.99 18.39
CA ALA A 297 -0.06 -18.41 18.71
C ALA A 297 -0.69 -19.02 19.97
N LEU A 298 -0.59 -20.35 20.13
CA LEU A 298 -1.08 -21.07 21.32
C LEU A 298 -0.35 -20.61 22.58
N VAL A 299 0.98 -20.67 22.57
CA VAL A 299 1.80 -20.32 23.74
C VAL A 299 1.64 -18.84 24.09
N THR A 300 1.59 -17.96 23.08
CA THR A 300 1.38 -16.52 23.29
C THR A 300 -0.01 -16.21 23.82
N GLY A 301 -1.05 -16.92 23.38
CA GLY A 301 -2.42 -16.79 23.90
C GLY A 301 -2.51 -17.13 25.38
N ILE A 302 -1.86 -18.23 25.80
CA ILE A 302 -1.78 -18.65 27.21
C ILE A 302 -0.96 -17.63 28.01
N ALA A 303 0.23 -17.25 27.53
CA ALA A 303 1.09 -16.27 28.20
C ALA A 303 0.40 -14.91 28.40
N SER A 304 -0.44 -14.49 27.46
CA SER A 304 -1.19 -13.23 27.51
C SER A 304 -2.40 -13.25 28.43
N SER A 305 -2.83 -14.42 28.92
CA SER A 305 -4.03 -14.56 29.76
C SER A 305 -3.80 -14.15 31.22
N GLN A 306 -2.60 -14.38 31.73
CA GLN A 306 -2.14 -13.96 33.06
C GLN A 306 -0.79 -13.25 32.94
N PRO A 307 -0.77 -11.99 32.46
CA PRO A 307 0.46 -11.21 32.39
C PRO A 307 1.10 -11.12 33.78
N ASP A 308 2.41 -11.39 33.88
CA ASP A 308 3.17 -11.44 35.14
C ASP A 308 2.70 -12.51 36.15
N GLY A 309 1.87 -13.46 35.68
CA GLY A 309 1.42 -14.59 36.49
C GLY A 309 2.43 -15.74 36.59
N PRO A 310 2.19 -16.73 37.45
CA PRO A 310 3.08 -17.88 37.63
C PRO A 310 3.25 -18.69 36.34
N ILE A 311 2.20 -18.80 35.52
CA ILE A 311 2.25 -19.50 34.23
C ILE A 311 3.12 -18.76 33.21
N PHE A 312 3.10 -17.42 33.19
CA PHE A 312 3.94 -16.62 32.30
C PHE A 312 5.43 -16.83 32.60
N HIS A 313 5.84 -16.73 33.87
CA HIS A 313 7.24 -16.97 34.25
C HIS A 313 7.67 -18.41 33.99
N LYS A 314 6.76 -19.38 34.15
CA LYS A 314 7.02 -20.77 33.79
C LYS A 314 7.23 -20.92 32.28
N ILE A 315 6.35 -20.35 31.44
CA ILE A 315 6.48 -20.36 29.98
C ILE A 315 7.83 -19.78 29.56
N MET A 316 8.20 -18.61 30.07
CA MET A 316 9.47 -17.96 29.72
C MET A 316 10.66 -18.84 30.09
N ARG A 317 10.67 -19.43 31.29
CA ARG A 317 11.75 -20.31 31.74
C ARG A 317 11.89 -21.57 30.90
N ASP A 318 10.79 -22.30 30.72
CA ASP A 318 10.77 -23.57 30.00
C ASP A 318 11.18 -23.36 28.53
N LEU A 319 10.66 -22.32 27.86
CA LEU A 319 11.03 -22.02 26.48
C LEU A 319 12.50 -21.60 26.34
N GLN A 320 13.04 -20.83 27.29
CA GLN A 320 14.46 -20.49 27.31
C GLN A 320 15.34 -21.73 27.53
N GLU A 321 14.93 -22.63 28.43
CA GLU A 321 15.63 -23.90 28.67
C GLU A 321 15.65 -24.78 27.40
N ILE A 322 14.50 -24.98 26.76
CA ILE A 322 14.39 -25.76 25.52
C ILE A 322 15.20 -25.12 24.39
N ALA A 323 15.18 -23.80 24.28
CA ALA A 323 15.94 -23.08 23.27
C ALA A 323 17.45 -23.04 23.56
N SER A 324 17.87 -23.38 24.78
CA SER A 324 19.29 -23.48 25.18
C SER A 324 19.92 -24.84 24.86
N LEU A 325 19.11 -25.84 24.49
CA LEU A 325 19.60 -27.18 24.22
C LEU A 325 20.57 -27.16 23.02
N ASP A 326 21.75 -27.76 23.22
CA ASP A 326 22.76 -27.91 22.18
C ASP A 326 22.31 -28.91 21.13
N THR A 327 22.68 -28.66 19.87
CA THR A 327 22.45 -29.62 18.78
C THR A 327 23.34 -30.84 18.98
N PRO A 328 22.80 -32.08 18.97
CA PRO A 328 23.61 -33.28 19.12
C PRO A 328 24.67 -33.34 18.02
N SER A 329 25.93 -33.28 18.42
CA SER A 329 27.09 -33.26 17.53
C SER A 329 27.22 -34.61 16.81
N GLY A 330 27.00 -34.65 15.49
CA GLY A 330 27.26 -35.83 14.65
C GLY A 330 26.05 -36.49 13.98
N ALA A 331 24.82 -35.97 14.14
CA ALA A 331 23.66 -36.50 13.44
C ALA A 331 23.58 -35.94 12.00
N ILE A 332 24.06 -36.69 11.01
CA ILE A 332 23.81 -36.41 9.58
C ILE A 332 22.56 -37.22 9.20
N GLY A 333 21.41 -36.56 9.01
CA GLY A 333 20.18 -37.20 8.56
C GLY A 333 18.92 -36.36 8.77
N SER A 334 17.83 -36.71 8.10
CA SER A 334 16.53 -36.02 8.13
C SER A 334 15.72 -36.19 9.43
N ASP A 335 16.27 -36.87 10.44
CA ASP A 335 15.60 -37.22 11.71
C ASP A 335 16.10 -36.43 12.92
N ILE A 336 16.83 -35.32 12.71
CA ILE A 336 17.31 -34.47 13.81
C ILE A 336 16.12 -33.79 14.48
N LYS A 337 15.88 -34.14 15.75
CA LYS A 337 14.93 -33.43 16.61
C LYS A 337 15.47 -32.06 17.01
N LEU A 338 14.83 -30.98 16.56
CA LEU A 338 15.17 -29.60 16.89
C LEU A 338 14.04 -28.88 17.63
N PRO A 339 13.71 -29.27 18.87
CA PRO A 339 12.68 -28.60 19.67
C PRO A 339 13.02 -27.12 19.93
N ARG A 340 14.33 -26.79 19.92
CA ARG A 340 14.87 -25.43 20.00
C ARG A 340 14.26 -24.48 18.97
N VAL A 341 14.05 -24.91 17.73
CA VAL A 341 13.51 -24.02 16.66
C VAL A 341 12.08 -23.60 16.99
N HIS A 342 11.26 -24.54 17.47
CA HIS A 342 9.88 -24.26 17.86
C HIS A 342 9.81 -23.36 19.09
N ALA A 343 10.68 -23.58 20.08
CA ALA A 343 10.77 -22.72 21.27
C ALA A 343 11.18 -21.29 20.92
N LEU A 344 12.17 -21.10 20.03
CA LEU A 344 12.59 -19.79 19.54
C LEU A 344 11.46 -19.06 18.78
N ASN A 345 10.65 -19.78 18.00
CA ASN A 345 9.48 -19.20 17.33
C ASN A 345 8.39 -18.78 18.32
N CYS A 346 8.17 -19.54 19.40
CA CYS A 346 7.25 -19.15 20.47
C CYS A 346 7.74 -17.88 21.19
N LEU A 347 9.03 -17.83 21.54
CA LEU A 347 9.63 -16.63 22.14
C LEU A 347 9.49 -15.42 21.21
N LYS A 348 9.71 -15.58 19.90
CA LYS A 348 9.56 -14.51 18.91
C LYS A 348 8.14 -13.90 18.91
N ASP A 349 7.10 -14.73 18.96
CA ASP A 349 5.72 -14.22 19.04
C ASP A 349 5.44 -13.55 20.40
N ILE A 350 5.97 -14.07 21.51
CA ILE A 350 5.87 -13.43 22.83
C ILE A 350 6.53 -12.03 22.83
N PHE A 351 7.75 -11.89 22.29
CA PHE A 351 8.47 -10.61 22.23
C PHE A 351 7.85 -9.59 21.28
N THR A 352 7.10 -10.05 20.27
CA THR A 352 6.37 -9.15 19.33
C THR A 352 4.98 -8.77 19.82
N ASN A 353 4.45 -9.46 20.83
CA ASN A 353 3.13 -9.18 21.38
C ASN A 353 3.12 -7.87 22.17
N THR A 354 2.26 -6.93 21.75
CA THR A 354 2.15 -5.60 22.34
C THR A 354 1.65 -5.61 23.80
N LYS A 355 0.85 -6.60 24.21
CA LYS A 355 0.36 -6.74 25.59
C LYS A 355 1.45 -7.19 26.57
N LEU A 356 2.44 -7.94 26.08
CA LEU A 356 3.54 -8.48 26.88
C LEU A 356 4.82 -7.62 26.80
N ALA A 357 4.74 -6.49 26.11
CA ALA A 357 5.84 -5.59 25.85
C ALA A 357 6.66 -5.27 27.11
N THR A 358 6.07 -4.64 28.12
CA THR A 358 6.78 -4.18 29.33
C THR A 358 7.38 -5.33 30.14
N LEU A 359 6.67 -6.46 30.20
CA LEU A 359 7.07 -7.64 30.97
C LEU A 359 8.24 -8.40 30.33
N THR A 360 8.28 -8.44 29.00
CA THR A 360 9.33 -9.17 28.25
C THR A 360 10.65 -8.42 28.21
N GLU A 361 10.69 -7.14 28.58
CA GLU A 361 11.89 -6.31 28.53
C GLU A 361 13.04 -6.86 29.38
N ALA A 362 12.74 -7.42 30.56
CA ALA A 362 13.73 -8.05 31.43
C ALA A 362 14.35 -9.34 30.83
N TYR A 363 13.69 -9.94 29.83
CA TYR A 363 14.09 -11.21 29.22
C TYR A 363 14.88 -11.06 27.91
N VAL A 364 15.07 -9.82 27.43
CA VAL A 364 15.75 -9.51 26.16
C VAL A 364 17.25 -9.85 26.20
N MET A 365 17.89 -9.79 27.37
CA MET A 365 19.35 -9.88 27.53
C MET A 365 19.81 -10.92 28.56
N PRO A 366 21.05 -11.45 28.48
CA PRO A 366 21.94 -11.57 27.31
C PRO A 366 21.74 -12.91 26.55
N TRP A 367 21.04 -13.87 27.15
CA TRP A 367 20.82 -15.20 26.59
C TRP A 367 20.06 -15.18 25.26
N ALA A 368 19.05 -14.32 25.14
CA ALA A 368 18.16 -14.32 23.98
C ALA A 368 18.90 -13.91 22.70
N ILE A 369 19.78 -12.91 22.77
CA ILE A 369 20.60 -12.48 21.63
C ILE A 369 21.67 -13.53 21.27
N ARG A 370 22.25 -14.22 22.25
CA ARG A 370 23.26 -15.27 22.00
C ARG A 370 22.67 -16.48 21.26
N ASN A 371 21.39 -16.78 21.49
CA ASN A 371 20.76 -18.02 21.05
C ASN A 371 19.66 -17.83 20.00
N CYS A 372 19.37 -16.59 19.59
CA CYS A 372 18.33 -16.29 18.61
C CYS A 372 18.76 -16.61 17.17
N GLY A 373 17.88 -17.26 16.42
CA GLY A 373 17.93 -17.17 14.96
C GLY A 373 17.51 -15.79 14.47
N LEU A 374 17.76 -15.47 13.19
CA LEU A 374 17.51 -14.15 12.58
C LEU A 374 16.12 -13.57 12.86
N MET A 375 15.07 -14.41 12.87
CA MET A 375 13.70 -13.97 13.13
C MET A 375 13.48 -13.49 14.56
N LEU A 376 14.01 -14.22 15.56
CA LEU A 376 13.93 -13.79 16.96
C LEU A 376 14.85 -12.57 17.19
N PHE A 377 16.03 -12.53 16.57
CA PHE A 377 16.89 -11.35 16.62
C PHE A 377 16.16 -10.10 16.14
N LYS A 378 15.47 -10.17 15.00
CA LYS A 378 14.73 -9.01 14.48
C LYS A 378 13.58 -8.58 15.40
N ALA A 379 12.90 -9.53 16.04
CA ALA A 379 11.89 -9.24 17.05
C ALA A 379 12.49 -8.51 18.27
N LEU A 380 13.63 -8.98 18.78
CA LEU A 380 14.36 -8.35 19.89
C LEU A 380 14.88 -6.96 19.51
N MET A 381 15.44 -6.79 18.31
CA MET A 381 15.88 -5.50 17.77
C MET A 381 14.77 -4.47 17.74
N ASN A 382 13.60 -4.85 17.20
CA ASN A 382 12.42 -3.99 17.18
C ASN A 382 11.96 -3.62 18.61
N ARG A 383 12.14 -4.53 19.58
CA ARG A 383 11.83 -4.28 21.00
C ARG A 383 12.82 -3.31 21.66
N MET A 384 14.10 -3.39 21.31
CA MET A 384 15.16 -2.54 21.86
C MET A 384 15.19 -1.13 21.24
N CYS A 385 14.78 -1.00 19.97
CA CYS A 385 14.79 0.27 19.25
C CYS A 385 13.68 1.21 19.73
N ARG A 386 14.02 2.48 19.98
CA ARG A 386 13.02 3.55 20.08
C ARG A 386 12.63 4.03 18.68
N PHE A 387 11.36 3.88 18.30
CA PHE A 387 10.85 4.46 17.06
C PHE A 387 10.74 5.98 17.20
N LYS A 388 11.40 6.71 16.29
CA LYS A 388 11.24 8.14 16.11
C LYS A 388 10.63 8.36 14.72
N ALA A 389 9.51 9.08 14.65
CA ALA A 389 8.85 9.35 13.37
C ALA A 389 9.83 10.04 12.40
N GLY A 390 9.94 9.52 11.18
CA GLY A 390 10.84 10.02 10.13
C GLY A 390 12.24 9.41 10.06
N CYS A 391 12.64 8.52 10.97
CA CYS A 391 13.92 7.79 10.87
C CYS A 391 13.73 6.42 10.19
N SER A 392 14.51 6.13 9.15
CA SER A 392 14.56 4.81 8.50
C SER A 392 15.18 3.74 9.41
N VAL A 393 14.68 2.49 9.31
CA VAL A 393 15.27 1.34 10.03
C VAL A 393 16.59 0.92 9.36
N GLY A 394 17.61 0.56 10.16
CA GLY A 394 18.97 0.26 9.75
C GLY A 394 19.90 1.48 9.67
N LEU A 395 21.01 1.30 8.95
CA LEU A 395 21.91 2.38 8.54
C LEU A 395 21.14 3.39 7.68
N GLY A 396 21.08 4.65 8.13
CA GLY A 396 20.27 5.71 7.54
C GLY A 396 21.01 6.62 6.55
N GLY A 397 20.26 7.53 5.92
CA GLY A 397 20.76 8.53 4.97
C GLY A 397 20.82 8.05 3.51
N ASN A 398 21.13 8.96 2.58
CA ASN A 398 21.13 8.70 1.13
C ASN A 398 22.08 7.56 0.67
N PHE A 399 23.04 7.14 1.51
CA PHE A 399 24.04 6.11 1.19
C PHE A 399 24.18 5.02 2.28
N GLY A 400 23.29 5.02 3.30
CA GLY A 400 23.25 3.97 4.32
C GLY A 400 24.53 3.82 5.14
N SER A 401 25.15 4.93 5.56
CA SER A 401 26.35 4.94 6.43
C SER A 401 26.17 5.79 7.70
N GLU A 402 24.97 6.28 7.98
CA GLU A 402 24.65 6.98 9.22
C GLU A 402 24.12 6.03 10.29
N LEU A 403 24.42 6.34 11.56
CA LEU A 403 23.93 5.59 12.72
C LEU A 403 22.40 5.66 12.80
N GLY A 404 21.76 4.51 13.02
CA GLY A 404 20.33 4.44 13.31
C GLY A 404 19.95 5.19 14.59
N SER A 405 20.86 5.24 15.58
CA SER A 405 20.73 5.98 16.84
C SER A 405 19.46 5.66 17.64
N ARG A 406 19.10 4.37 17.76
CA ARG A 406 17.84 3.92 18.40
C ARG A 406 18.01 3.14 19.69
N ILE A 407 19.21 2.62 19.98
CA ILE A 407 19.48 1.76 21.14
C ILE A 407 20.50 2.42 22.07
N ILE A 408 20.10 2.65 23.31
CA ILE A 408 20.96 3.16 24.38
C ILE A 408 21.65 1.96 25.03
N PHE A 409 22.93 1.74 24.72
CA PHE A 409 23.66 0.56 25.20
C PHE A 409 23.81 0.53 26.72
N GLN A 410 23.86 1.69 27.39
CA GLN A 410 23.94 1.79 28.85
C GLN A 410 22.72 1.17 29.57
N LYS A 411 21.59 1.00 28.87
CA LYS A 411 20.40 0.32 29.40
C LYS A 411 20.60 -1.20 29.53
N TYR A 412 21.59 -1.76 28.85
CA TYR A 412 21.83 -3.21 28.75
C TYR A 412 23.27 -3.54 29.21
N PRO A 413 23.53 -3.65 30.53
CA PRO A 413 24.86 -3.66 31.13
C PRO A 413 25.76 -4.89 30.84
N SER A 414 25.41 -5.76 29.90
CA SER A 414 26.23 -6.90 29.43
C SER A 414 26.33 -6.97 27.90
N LEU A 415 25.79 -5.97 27.21
CA LEU A 415 25.66 -6.01 25.76
C LEU A 415 27.02 -5.92 25.05
N ILE A 416 27.91 -5.08 25.55
CA ILE A 416 29.25 -4.91 24.99
C ILE A 416 30.07 -6.19 25.10
N GLU A 417 30.02 -6.88 26.25
CA GLU A 417 30.70 -8.16 26.45
C GLU A 417 30.16 -9.23 25.49
N LEU A 418 28.85 -9.27 25.29
CA LEU A 418 28.23 -10.17 24.33
C LEU A 418 28.65 -9.86 22.89
N LEU A 419 28.67 -8.59 22.49
CA LEU A 419 29.14 -8.17 21.17
C LEU A 419 30.61 -8.53 20.96
N ALA A 420 31.45 -8.36 21.99
CA ALA A 420 32.84 -8.80 21.94
C ALA A 420 32.94 -10.31 21.71
N GLN A 421 32.17 -11.12 22.45
CA GLN A 421 32.13 -12.57 22.27
C GLN A 421 31.65 -12.98 20.87
N LEU A 422 30.65 -12.30 20.30
CA LEU A 422 30.13 -12.60 18.97
C LEU A 422 31.11 -12.22 17.85
N LEU A 423 32.03 -11.27 18.09
CA LEU A 423 32.97 -10.75 17.10
C LEU A 423 34.41 -11.29 17.24
N GLN A 424 34.84 -11.77 18.42
CA GLN A 424 36.24 -12.13 18.71
C GLN A 424 36.67 -13.55 18.28
N ASP A 425 35.77 -14.43 17.82
CA ASP A 425 36.16 -15.79 17.43
C ASP A 425 37.08 -15.80 16.19
N PRO A 426 38.31 -16.35 16.26
CA PRO A 426 39.29 -16.24 15.20
C PRO A 426 38.86 -16.92 13.89
N ILE A 427 39.15 -16.25 12.77
CA ILE A 427 39.14 -16.84 11.44
C ILE A 427 40.29 -17.85 11.42
N VAL A 428 39.97 -19.15 11.45
CA VAL A 428 40.98 -20.20 11.34
C VAL A 428 41.66 -20.04 9.98
N ASN A 429 42.98 -19.87 10.00
CA ASN A 429 43.78 -19.72 8.79
C ASN A 429 43.54 -20.87 7.81
N GLU A 430 43.54 -20.51 6.52
CA GLU A 430 43.42 -21.40 5.37
C GLU A 430 44.37 -22.60 5.50
N SER A 431 43.82 -23.76 5.87
CA SER A 431 44.46 -25.03 5.52
C SER A 431 43.39 -26.13 5.34
N LYS A 432 43.30 -26.58 4.07
CA LYS A 432 42.60 -27.75 3.51
C LYS A 432 41.06 -27.68 3.39
N GLY A 433 40.61 -27.45 2.16
CA GLY A 433 39.21 -27.45 1.70
C GLY A 433 38.48 -28.76 1.94
N SER A 434 37.65 -28.78 2.99
CA SER A 434 36.61 -29.78 3.22
C SER A 434 35.25 -29.08 3.23
N SER A 435 34.17 -29.84 2.99
CA SER A 435 32.79 -29.39 3.20
C SER A 435 32.52 -28.88 4.63
N SER A 436 33.43 -29.14 5.58
CA SER A 436 33.31 -28.63 6.93
C SER A 436 33.53 -27.13 7.05
N GLN A 437 34.31 -26.54 6.15
CA GLN A 437 34.63 -25.11 6.20
C GLN A 437 33.47 -24.23 5.77
N LEU A 438 32.64 -24.70 4.81
CA LEU A 438 31.49 -23.92 4.31
C LEU A 438 30.39 -23.78 5.37
N TRP A 439 30.13 -24.82 6.16
CA TRP A 439 29.16 -24.73 7.26
C TRP A 439 29.68 -23.87 8.41
N GLU A 440 30.98 -23.96 8.75
CA GLU A 440 31.59 -23.09 9.77
C GLU A 440 31.54 -21.61 9.37
N LEU A 441 31.75 -21.32 8.09
CA LEU A 441 31.59 -19.98 7.52
C LEU A 441 30.14 -19.48 7.59
N SER A 442 29.14 -20.34 7.32
CA SER A 442 27.71 -19.99 7.44
C SER A 442 27.35 -19.64 8.89
N ILE A 443 27.69 -20.50 9.85
CA ILE A 443 27.39 -20.29 11.27
C ILE A 443 28.05 -19.02 11.81
N LYS A 444 29.30 -18.74 11.41
CA LYS A 444 29.98 -17.50 11.80
C LYS A 444 29.31 -16.27 11.19
N THR A 445 28.92 -16.34 9.93
CA THR A 445 28.20 -15.26 9.24
C THR A 445 26.88 -14.92 9.94
N GLU A 446 26.12 -15.94 10.35
CA GLU A 446 24.86 -15.82 11.07
C GLU A 446 24.97 -15.16 12.46
N ARG A 447 26.18 -15.13 13.07
CA ARG A 447 26.44 -14.43 14.34
C ARG A 447 26.95 -13.00 14.14
N VAL A 448 27.84 -12.80 13.18
CA VAL A 448 28.49 -11.51 12.94
C VAL A 448 27.51 -10.47 12.40
N PHE A 449 26.61 -10.84 11.50
CA PHE A 449 25.62 -9.90 10.94
C PHE A 449 24.71 -9.28 12.01
N PRO A 450 24.05 -10.06 12.88
CA PRO A 450 23.29 -9.51 14.00
C PRO A 450 24.10 -8.61 14.93
N ALA A 451 25.34 -9.00 15.26
CA ALA A 451 26.21 -8.18 16.11
C ALA A 451 26.50 -6.80 15.47
N LEU A 452 26.83 -6.78 14.18
CA LEU A 452 27.06 -5.56 13.43
C LEU A 452 25.79 -4.70 13.26
N GLU A 453 24.63 -5.32 12.98
CA GLU A 453 23.34 -4.60 12.90
C GLU A 453 23.01 -3.92 14.24
N LEU A 454 23.25 -4.60 15.37
CA LEU A 454 23.03 -4.04 16.70
C LEU A 454 23.96 -2.86 17.02
N ILE A 455 25.22 -2.91 16.56
CA ILE A 455 26.17 -1.79 16.69
C ILE A 455 25.72 -0.59 15.85
N GLY A 456 25.22 -0.82 14.63
CA GLY A 456 24.71 0.26 13.76
C GLY A 456 23.53 1.03 14.33
N GLU A 457 22.82 0.44 15.29
CA GLU A 457 21.69 1.05 15.99
C GLU A 457 22.06 1.79 17.28
N LYS A 458 23.33 1.76 17.67
CA LYS A 458 23.82 2.38 18.90
C LYS A 458 23.60 3.91 18.88
N VAL A 459 23.15 4.44 20.01
CA VAL A 459 23.18 5.89 20.29
C VAL A 459 24.61 6.32 20.65
N PRO A 460 25.18 7.35 20.01
CA PRO A 460 26.52 7.86 20.31
C PRO A 460 26.72 8.14 21.81
N SER A 461 27.86 7.69 22.35
CA SER A 461 28.20 7.88 23.76
C SER A 461 28.96 9.18 24.00
N PHE A 462 28.76 9.82 25.15
CA PHE A 462 29.50 11.04 25.52
C PHE A 462 30.97 10.77 25.90
N SER A 463 31.26 9.62 26.54
CA SER A 463 32.61 9.26 27.02
C SER A 463 33.54 8.70 25.92
N GLY A 464 32.99 8.10 24.85
CA GLY A 464 33.73 7.59 23.70
C GLY A 464 34.55 6.30 23.93
N ASP A 465 34.67 5.79 25.16
CA ASP A 465 35.46 4.60 25.45
C ASP A 465 34.84 3.31 24.90
N GLU A 466 33.52 3.20 24.94
CA GLU A 466 32.79 2.10 24.29
C GLU A 466 33.00 2.11 22.77
N ASP A 467 33.05 3.30 22.15
CA ASP A 467 33.21 3.44 20.70
C ASP A 467 34.62 3.01 20.25
N LYS A 468 35.65 3.24 21.08
CA LYS A 468 37.01 2.72 20.82
C LYS A 468 37.03 1.20 20.80
N LEU A 469 36.42 0.54 21.79
CA LEU A 469 36.36 -0.92 21.84
C LEU A 469 35.59 -1.50 20.65
N LEU A 470 34.44 -0.93 20.30
CA LEU A 470 33.64 -1.36 19.16
C LEU A 470 34.41 -1.18 17.83
N LYS A 471 35.13 -0.07 17.65
CA LYS A 471 35.99 0.14 16.48
C LYS A 471 37.04 -0.95 16.35
N ILE A 472 37.69 -1.36 17.44
CA ILE A 472 38.67 -2.46 17.43
C ILE A 472 38.00 -3.78 17.00
N LEU A 473 36.87 -4.13 17.60
CA LEU A 473 36.14 -5.37 17.28
C LEU A 473 35.65 -5.43 15.84
N VAL A 474 35.16 -4.31 15.31
CA VAL A 474 34.65 -4.19 13.93
C VAL A 474 35.80 -4.21 12.93
N PHE A 475 36.94 -3.57 13.24
CA PHE A 475 38.13 -3.57 12.38
C PHE A 475 38.65 -4.99 12.11
N GLU A 476 38.61 -5.87 13.12
CA GLU A 476 39.00 -7.27 12.95
C GLU A 476 38.15 -8.00 11.90
N GLN A 477 36.92 -7.56 11.63
CA GLN A 477 36.04 -8.17 10.63
C GLN A 477 36.42 -7.80 9.18
N PHE A 478 37.27 -6.80 8.97
CA PHE A 478 37.68 -6.39 7.62
C PHE A 478 38.43 -7.50 6.89
N ARG A 479 39.11 -8.40 7.63
CA ARG A 479 39.83 -9.54 7.03
C ARG A 479 38.94 -10.75 6.72
N SER A 480 37.64 -10.69 7.02
CA SER A 480 36.70 -11.77 6.76
C SER A 480 36.71 -12.19 5.29
N PRO A 481 36.64 -13.49 4.95
CA PRO A 481 36.51 -13.94 3.57
C PRO A 481 35.14 -13.63 2.95
N VAL A 482 34.12 -13.36 3.77
CA VAL A 482 32.75 -13.06 3.32
C VAL A 482 32.62 -11.57 2.98
N TRP A 483 32.40 -11.25 1.70
CA TRP A 483 32.29 -9.87 1.21
C TRP A 483 31.23 -9.04 1.96
N GLY A 484 30.04 -9.61 2.21
CA GLY A 484 28.96 -8.92 2.93
C GLY A 484 29.33 -8.56 4.37
N VAL A 485 30.15 -9.37 5.06
CA VAL A 485 30.66 -9.04 6.39
C VAL A 485 31.66 -7.87 6.31
N ARG A 486 32.57 -7.88 5.32
CA ARG A 486 33.52 -6.77 5.10
C ARG A 486 32.79 -5.47 4.80
N GLU A 487 31.79 -5.53 3.93
CA GLU A 487 31.00 -4.37 3.53
C GLU A 487 30.18 -3.80 4.69
N HIS A 488 29.47 -4.66 5.43
CA HIS A 488 28.67 -4.23 6.58
C HIS A 488 29.54 -3.68 7.71
N SER A 489 30.64 -4.37 8.06
CA SER A 489 31.59 -3.90 9.08
C SER A 489 32.23 -2.56 8.71
N ALA A 490 32.58 -2.35 7.43
CA ALA A 490 33.10 -1.07 6.95
C ALA A 490 32.10 0.08 7.15
N ARG A 491 30.81 -0.14 6.85
CA ARG A 491 29.75 0.87 7.12
C ARG A 491 29.57 1.13 8.61
N ILE A 492 29.55 0.07 9.42
CA ILE A 492 29.45 0.21 10.88
C ILE A 492 30.63 1.01 11.43
N TYR A 493 31.85 0.69 11.04
CA TYR A 493 33.04 1.43 11.47
C TYR A 493 32.94 2.91 11.07
N ALA A 494 32.59 3.19 9.81
CA ALA A 494 32.42 4.55 9.32
C ALA A 494 31.34 5.31 10.11
N SER A 495 30.24 4.64 10.49
CA SER A 495 29.15 5.24 11.29
C SER A 495 29.57 5.60 12.73
N LEU A 496 30.54 4.88 13.31
CA LEU A 496 31.09 5.15 14.65
C LEU A 496 32.03 6.37 14.69
N LEU A 497 32.45 6.89 13.53
CA LEU A 497 33.29 8.08 13.46
C LEU A 497 32.47 9.35 13.64
N ARG A 498 32.98 10.28 14.45
CA ARG A 498 32.45 11.66 14.49
C ARG A 498 32.92 12.41 13.24
N HIS A 499 32.12 13.35 12.75
CA HIS A 499 32.41 14.10 11.52
C HIS A 499 33.81 14.74 11.52
N GLU A 500 34.22 15.29 12.68
CA GLU A 500 35.52 15.93 12.89
C GLU A 500 36.71 14.95 12.85
N GLU A 501 36.46 13.66 13.13
CA GLU A 501 37.50 12.62 13.22
C GLU A 501 37.73 11.92 11.88
N ILE A 502 36.82 12.05 10.91
CA ILE A 502 36.80 11.26 9.67
C ILE A 502 38.14 11.34 8.91
N LEU A 503 38.63 12.55 8.61
CA LEU A 503 39.85 12.72 7.80
C LEU A 503 41.08 12.16 8.53
N ALA A 504 41.18 12.37 9.84
CA ALA A 504 42.27 11.84 10.66
C ALA A 504 42.26 10.31 10.68
N SER A 505 41.10 9.70 10.90
CA SER A 505 40.93 8.24 10.90
C SER A 505 41.19 7.61 9.52
N VAL A 506 40.80 8.29 8.43
CA VAL A 506 41.10 7.82 7.06
C VAL A 506 42.60 7.79 6.81
N CYS A 507 43.34 8.83 7.21
CA CYS A 507 44.80 8.86 7.12
C CYS A 507 45.42 7.70 7.93
N GLU A 508 45.01 7.54 9.19
CA GLU A 508 45.49 6.49 10.09
C GLU A 508 45.27 5.08 9.50
N LEU A 509 44.05 4.80 9.03
CA LEU A 509 43.68 3.53 8.40
C LEU A 509 44.52 3.23 7.15
N SER A 510 44.84 4.26 6.36
CA SER A 510 45.65 4.09 5.15
C SER A 510 47.12 3.78 5.46
N ALA A 511 47.67 4.33 6.54
CA ALA A 511 49.08 4.29 6.89
C ALA A 511 49.55 3.00 7.59
N VAL A 512 48.63 2.10 7.95
CA VAL A 512 48.95 0.79 8.55
C VAL A 512 49.86 -0.01 7.60
N SER A 513 50.87 -0.73 8.12
CA SER A 513 51.79 -1.53 7.27
C SER A 513 51.06 -2.68 6.58
N HIS A 514 51.10 -2.72 5.24
CA HIS A 514 50.38 -3.69 4.41
C HIS A 514 51.24 -4.84 3.86
N GLU A 515 52.53 -4.91 4.23
CA GLU A 515 53.49 -5.91 3.70
C GLU A 515 53.07 -7.37 3.91
N SER A 516 52.33 -7.65 4.99
CA SER A 516 51.87 -8.98 5.40
C SER A 516 50.34 -9.10 5.51
N ILE A 517 49.57 -8.11 5.05
CA ILE A 517 48.12 -8.06 5.26
C ILE A 517 47.36 -8.79 4.13
N PRO A 518 46.36 -9.65 4.44
CA PRO A 518 45.51 -10.27 3.43
C PRO A 518 44.73 -9.24 2.59
N GLN A 519 44.54 -9.51 1.30
CA GLN A 519 43.79 -8.63 0.38
C GLN A 519 42.36 -8.33 0.87
N ASN A 520 41.72 -9.26 1.59
CA ASN A 520 40.41 -9.05 2.20
C ASN A 520 40.42 -7.88 3.19
N GLN A 521 41.45 -7.79 4.04
CA GLN A 521 41.56 -6.71 5.03
C GLN A 521 41.84 -5.36 4.37
N ILE A 522 42.67 -5.33 3.33
CA ILE A 522 42.91 -4.12 2.53
C ILE A 522 41.59 -3.67 1.88
N HIS A 523 40.82 -4.61 1.33
CA HIS A 523 39.50 -4.32 0.75
C HIS A 523 38.51 -3.77 1.79
N GLY A 524 38.40 -4.39 2.96
CA GLY A 524 37.56 -3.88 4.05
C GLY A 524 37.98 -2.48 4.52
N THR A 525 39.28 -2.22 4.58
CA THR A 525 39.84 -0.90 4.91
C THR A 525 39.49 0.14 3.84
N ALA A 526 39.65 -0.19 2.56
CA ALA A 526 39.28 0.69 1.46
C ALA A 526 37.76 0.99 1.45
N LEU A 527 36.91 -0.01 1.70
CA LEU A 527 35.47 0.20 1.84
C LEU A 527 35.13 1.14 3.01
N CYS A 528 35.79 0.96 4.16
CA CYS A 528 35.59 1.82 5.33
C CYS A 528 35.96 3.27 5.01
N ILE A 529 37.11 3.48 4.38
CA ILE A 529 37.54 4.80 3.91
C ILE A 529 36.51 5.41 2.96
N ARG A 530 36.03 4.64 1.98
CA ARG A 530 35.00 5.09 1.03
C ARG A 530 33.74 5.56 1.76
N TYR A 531 33.19 4.74 2.65
CA TYR A 531 31.96 5.08 3.38
C TYR A 531 32.17 6.27 4.33
N ALA A 532 33.32 6.36 5.00
CA ALA A 532 33.63 7.50 5.86
C ALA A 532 33.72 8.81 5.07
N LEU A 533 34.37 8.79 3.90
CA LEU A 533 34.47 9.95 3.02
C LEU A 533 33.13 10.35 2.39
N GLN A 534 32.28 9.38 2.02
CA GLN A 534 30.93 9.66 1.53
C GLN A 534 30.08 10.48 2.51
N ARG A 535 30.23 10.24 3.82
CA ARG A 535 29.55 11.01 4.87
C ARG A 535 29.96 12.49 4.88
N LEU A 536 31.18 12.81 4.47
CA LEU A 536 31.62 14.19 4.30
C LEU A 536 31.08 14.83 3.01
N TRP A 537 31.03 14.08 1.91
CA TRP A 537 30.74 14.61 0.56
C TRP A 537 29.26 14.78 0.23
N VAL A 538 28.39 14.07 0.94
CA VAL A 538 26.93 14.07 0.68
C VAL A 538 26.18 15.02 1.61
N SER A 539 26.82 15.48 2.69
CA SER A 539 26.19 16.36 3.66
C SER A 539 25.80 17.69 3.02
N SER A 540 24.53 18.07 3.14
CA SER A 540 23.96 19.33 2.63
C SER A 540 24.55 20.59 3.30
N SER A 541 25.39 20.43 4.32
CA SER A 541 25.91 21.48 5.19
C SER A 541 27.27 22.08 4.77
N GLY A 542 27.68 21.96 3.51
CA GLY A 542 28.80 22.76 2.98
C GLY A 542 30.20 22.40 3.52
N TYR A 543 30.34 21.41 4.40
CA TYR A 543 31.63 20.99 5.00
C TYR A 543 32.75 20.69 3.99
N TRP A 544 32.39 20.28 2.77
CA TRP A 544 33.36 20.01 1.72
C TRP A 544 33.99 21.28 1.13
N LEU A 545 33.25 22.39 1.00
CA LEU A 545 33.80 23.63 0.44
C LEU A 545 34.95 24.15 1.30
N ASP A 546 34.76 24.12 2.63
CA ASP A 546 35.74 24.65 3.59
C ASP A 546 36.96 23.72 3.78
N ASN A 547 36.83 22.41 3.54
CA ASN A 547 37.88 21.41 3.75
C ASN A 547 38.32 20.66 2.47
N SER A 548 37.99 21.18 1.28
CA SER A 548 38.26 20.49 0.02
C SER A 548 39.75 20.17 -0.15
N GLY A 549 40.64 21.14 0.09
CA GLY A 549 42.09 20.95 -0.03
C GLY A 549 42.66 19.87 0.91
N THR A 550 42.22 19.85 2.17
CA THR A 550 42.67 18.85 3.15
C THR A 550 42.13 17.47 2.81
N ALA A 551 40.86 17.36 2.43
CA ALA A 551 40.27 16.09 2.04
C ALA A 551 40.88 15.52 0.74
N PHE A 552 41.23 16.36 -0.24
CA PHE A 552 42.00 15.95 -1.42
C PHE A 552 43.38 15.42 -1.06
N SER A 553 44.08 16.10 -0.15
CA SER A 553 45.39 15.65 0.33
C SER A 553 45.30 14.29 1.03
N THR A 554 44.24 14.06 1.82
CA THR A 554 43.93 12.77 2.43
C THR A 554 43.71 11.68 1.39
N VAL A 555 42.90 11.92 0.35
CA VAL A 555 42.66 10.94 -0.72
C VAL A 555 43.95 10.59 -1.45
N ARG A 556 44.81 11.57 -1.73
CA ARG A 556 46.13 11.32 -2.35
C ARG A 556 47.00 10.41 -1.48
N GLU A 557 47.01 10.65 -0.18
CA GLU A 557 47.76 9.83 0.77
C GLU A 557 47.19 8.40 0.85
N VAL A 558 45.86 8.25 0.84
CA VAL A 558 45.18 6.94 0.75
C VAL A 558 45.61 6.19 -0.51
N CYS A 559 45.59 6.83 -1.68
CA CYS A 559 46.00 6.21 -2.94
C CYS A 559 47.46 5.76 -2.88
N LYS A 560 48.36 6.65 -2.44
CA LYS A 560 49.78 6.35 -2.28
C LYS A 560 50.03 5.16 -1.36
N ASN A 561 49.28 5.07 -0.26
CA ASN A 561 49.48 4.04 0.76
C ASN A 561 48.82 2.70 0.40
N LEU A 562 47.71 2.68 -0.34
CA LEU A 562 46.94 1.44 -0.60
C LEU A 562 47.13 0.85 -2.00
N PHE A 563 47.29 1.66 -3.07
CA PHE A 563 47.43 1.12 -4.43
C PHE A 563 48.62 0.17 -4.61
N PRO A 564 49.82 0.41 -4.04
CA PRO A 564 50.95 -0.52 -4.16
C PRO A 564 50.67 -1.94 -3.65
N TRP A 565 49.70 -2.07 -2.74
CA TRP A 565 49.33 -3.35 -2.12
C TRP A 565 48.02 -3.93 -2.69
N ALA A 566 47.37 -3.25 -3.63
CA ALA A 566 46.11 -3.67 -4.24
C ALA A 566 46.34 -4.73 -5.34
N LYS A 567 46.51 -5.99 -4.93
CA LYS A 567 46.70 -7.14 -5.84
C LYS A 567 45.38 -7.72 -6.36
N SER A 568 44.28 -7.52 -5.62
CA SER A 568 42.95 -8.00 -5.99
C SER A 568 42.16 -6.93 -6.77
N HIS A 569 41.49 -7.36 -7.84
CA HIS A 569 40.57 -6.51 -8.62
C HIS A 569 39.47 -5.87 -7.76
N PHE A 570 39.05 -6.50 -6.66
CA PHE A 570 38.09 -5.91 -5.72
C PHE A 570 38.66 -4.69 -4.98
N VAL A 571 39.92 -4.78 -4.53
CA VAL A 571 40.61 -3.67 -3.85
C VAL A 571 40.80 -2.53 -4.82
N GLN A 572 41.32 -2.83 -6.01
CA GLN A 572 41.52 -1.85 -7.07
C GLN A 572 40.19 -1.16 -7.45
N ALA A 573 39.11 -1.93 -7.61
CA ALA A 573 37.79 -1.37 -7.95
C ALA A 573 37.32 -0.39 -6.87
N THR A 574 37.45 -0.76 -5.60
CA THR A 574 37.05 0.09 -4.47
C THR A 574 37.87 1.37 -4.40
N LEU A 575 39.18 1.30 -4.63
CA LEU A 575 40.05 2.49 -4.66
C LEU A 575 39.68 3.43 -5.83
N VAL A 576 39.34 2.88 -7.00
CA VAL A 576 38.85 3.67 -8.14
C VAL A 576 37.47 4.25 -7.87
N GLU A 577 36.59 3.52 -7.17
CA GLU A 577 35.29 4.04 -6.74
C GLU A 577 35.42 5.20 -5.75
N ILE A 578 36.41 5.18 -4.84
CA ILE A 578 36.73 6.36 -4.00
C ILE A 578 37.05 7.55 -4.89
N LEU A 579 37.90 7.37 -5.91
CA LEU A 579 38.22 8.46 -6.86
C LEU A 579 36.98 8.94 -7.62
N ASN A 580 36.10 8.05 -8.05
CA ASN A 580 34.84 8.42 -8.72
C ASN A 580 33.91 9.21 -7.80
N ASP A 581 33.79 8.81 -6.54
CA ASP A 581 33.00 9.52 -5.53
C ASP A 581 33.57 10.94 -5.29
N VAL A 582 34.91 11.09 -5.31
CA VAL A 582 35.59 12.40 -5.24
C VAL A 582 35.33 13.25 -6.47
N VAL A 583 35.42 12.67 -7.68
CA VAL A 583 35.07 13.36 -8.93
C VAL A 583 33.64 13.90 -8.82
N GLN A 584 32.69 13.04 -8.45
CA GLN A 584 31.29 13.40 -8.24
C GLN A 584 31.14 14.55 -7.23
N ALA A 585 31.81 14.48 -6.08
CA ALA A 585 31.76 15.53 -5.06
C ALA A 585 32.38 16.86 -5.54
N GLY A 586 33.52 16.79 -6.23
CA GLY A 586 34.20 17.95 -6.82
C GLY A 586 33.31 18.67 -7.83
N ILE A 587 32.63 17.90 -8.69
CA ILE A 587 31.66 18.40 -9.66
C ILE A 587 30.48 19.09 -8.98
N ARG A 588 29.90 18.49 -7.92
CA ARG A 588 28.79 19.13 -7.17
C ARG A 588 29.15 20.51 -6.65
N CYS A 589 30.44 20.73 -6.38
CA CYS A 589 30.94 21.94 -5.74
C CYS A 589 31.65 22.90 -6.70
N GLY A 590 31.63 22.64 -8.01
CA GLY A 590 32.25 23.51 -9.01
C GLY A 590 33.79 23.49 -9.03
N LEU A 591 34.41 22.40 -8.57
CA LEU A 591 35.88 22.23 -8.49
C LEU A 591 36.43 21.31 -9.59
N GLU A 592 35.64 20.95 -10.60
CA GLU A 592 35.94 19.93 -11.61
C GLU A 592 37.32 20.06 -12.27
N THR A 593 37.76 21.27 -12.61
CA THR A 593 39.05 21.54 -13.27
C THR A 593 40.22 21.06 -12.43
N THR A 594 40.17 21.32 -11.13
CA THR A 594 41.24 20.99 -10.18
C THR A 594 41.21 19.52 -9.82
N VAL A 595 40.01 18.95 -9.70
CA VAL A 595 39.78 17.57 -9.26
C VAL A 595 40.11 16.56 -10.36
N LEU A 596 39.64 16.81 -11.59
CA LEU A 596 39.82 15.89 -12.71
C LEU A 596 41.27 15.78 -13.16
N SER A 597 42.01 16.90 -13.19
CA SER A 597 43.44 16.89 -13.53
C SER A 597 44.22 16.03 -12.53
N GLN A 598 43.98 16.20 -11.23
CA GLN A 598 44.67 15.44 -10.19
C GLN A 598 44.29 13.96 -10.20
N ILE A 599 43.01 13.64 -10.42
CA ILE A 599 42.54 12.25 -10.47
C ILE A 599 43.06 11.54 -11.73
N ASN A 600 43.11 12.22 -12.88
CA ASN A 600 43.72 11.67 -14.09
C ASN A 600 45.19 11.31 -13.84
N THR A 601 45.97 12.21 -13.22
CA THR A 601 47.36 11.91 -12.84
C THR A 601 47.46 10.72 -11.89
N LEU A 602 46.54 10.58 -10.93
CA LEU A 602 46.53 9.42 -10.02
C LEU A 602 46.24 8.10 -10.76
N LEU A 603 45.25 8.09 -11.66
CA LEU A 603 44.91 6.90 -12.45
C LEU A 603 46.03 6.49 -13.41
N GLU A 604 46.69 7.46 -14.03
CA GLU A 604 47.86 7.26 -14.90
C GLU A 604 49.07 6.73 -14.12
N ASN A 605 49.39 7.34 -12.96
CA ASN A 605 50.50 6.91 -12.11
C ASN A 605 50.38 5.46 -11.63
N HIS A 606 49.14 4.94 -11.56
CA HIS A 606 48.86 3.56 -11.17
C HIS A 606 48.55 2.63 -12.36
N GLY A 607 48.75 3.08 -13.61
CA GLY A 607 48.63 2.23 -14.82
C GLY A 607 47.23 1.69 -15.10
N LEU A 608 46.17 2.31 -14.56
CA LEU A 608 44.81 1.75 -14.61
C LEU A 608 44.18 1.82 -16.01
N PHE A 609 44.58 2.75 -16.86
CA PHE A 609 44.11 2.82 -18.24
C PHE A 609 44.75 1.77 -19.15
N ASP A 610 45.98 1.36 -18.84
CA ASP A 610 46.64 0.25 -19.54
C ASP A 610 45.93 -1.07 -19.18
N LEU A 611 45.62 -1.25 -17.89
CA LEU A 611 44.83 -2.39 -17.40
C LEU A 611 43.42 -2.44 -18.03
N LEU A 612 42.75 -1.29 -18.20
CA LEU A 612 41.47 -1.21 -18.92
C LEU A 612 41.60 -1.71 -20.35
N SER A 613 42.65 -1.28 -21.06
CA SER A 613 42.89 -1.65 -22.45
C SER A 613 43.19 -3.14 -22.60
N GLU A 614 43.96 -3.71 -21.66
CA GLU A 614 44.23 -5.15 -21.58
C GLU A 614 42.94 -5.96 -21.33
N LEU A 615 42.11 -5.55 -20.37
CA LEU A 615 40.85 -6.24 -20.07
C LEU A 615 39.83 -6.17 -21.22
N LEU A 616 39.76 -5.04 -21.93
CA LEU A 616 38.91 -4.88 -23.11
C LEU A 616 39.40 -5.73 -24.28
N SER A 617 40.71 -5.92 -24.43
CA SER A 617 41.28 -6.79 -25.47
C SER A 617 40.97 -8.28 -25.28
N GLN A 618 40.56 -8.68 -24.07
CA GLN A 618 40.21 -10.06 -23.70
C GLN A 618 38.69 -10.32 -23.74
N ALA A 619 37.89 -9.39 -24.27
CA ALA A 619 36.42 -9.39 -24.20
C ALA A 619 35.73 -10.62 -24.84
N ASP A 620 36.40 -11.36 -25.73
CA ASP A 620 35.88 -12.60 -26.33
C ASP A 620 35.92 -13.81 -25.36
N THR A 621 36.46 -13.64 -24.15
CA THR A 621 36.49 -14.64 -23.09
C THR A 621 35.61 -14.23 -21.89
N PRO A 622 34.97 -15.17 -21.18
CA PRO A 622 34.11 -14.84 -20.05
C PRO A 622 34.90 -14.16 -18.93
N ILE A 623 34.71 -12.85 -18.77
CA ILE A 623 35.38 -12.01 -17.78
C ILE A 623 34.91 -12.40 -16.36
N PRO A 624 35.82 -12.70 -15.41
CA PRO A 624 35.45 -12.92 -14.01
C PRO A 624 34.72 -11.71 -13.40
N ARG A 625 33.72 -11.95 -12.54
CA ARG A 625 32.89 -10.90 -11.92
C ARG A 625 33.70 -9.80 -11.21
N SER A 626 34.87 -10.15 -10.65
CA SER A 626 35.79 -9.18 -10.01
C SER A 626 36.42 -8.22 -11.01
N SER A 627 36.80 -8.70 -12.19
CA SER A 627 37.35 -7.87 -13.27
C SER A 627 36.27 -6.99 -13.90
N PHE A 628 35.00 -7.43 -13.90
CA PHE A 628 33.88 -6.60 -14.33
C PHE A 628 33.62 -5.38 -13.41
N LEU A 629 33.72 -5.53 -12.08
CA LEU A 629 33.57 -4.41 -11.15
C LEU A 629 34.68 -3.37 -11.35
N LEU A 630 35.92 -3.84 -11.53
CA LEU A 630 37.05 -2.96 -11.84
C LEU A 630 36.86 -2.27 -13.20
N LEU A 631 36.47 -3.04 -14.23
CA LEU A 631 36.18 -2.51 -15.56
C LEU A 631 35.14 -1.40 -15.49
N LYS A 632 34.04 -1.62 -14.76
CA LYS A 632 33.00 -0.61 -14.54
C LYS A 632 33.55 0.63 -13.86
N ALA A 633 34.30 0.46 -12.77
CA ALA A 633 34.85 1.58 -11.99
C ALA A 633 35.82 2.43 -12.83
N ILE A 634 36.76 1.79 -13.55
CA ILE A 634 37.73 2.50 -14.41
C ILE A 634 37.03 3.11 -15.62
N SER A 635 36.06 2.42 -16.23
CA SER A 635 35.30 2.96 -17.36
C SER A 635 34.58 4.24 -16.96
N VAL A 636 33.96 4.27 -15.77
CA VAL A 636 33.35 5.48 -15.22
C VAL A 636 34.38 6.62 -15.10
N SER A 637 35.58 6.35 -14.56
CA SER A 637 36.62 7.38 -14.44
C SER A 637 37.12 7.86 -15.80
N LYS A 638 37.40 6.93 -16.72
CA LYS A 638 37.91 7.23 -18.07
C LYS A 638 36.90 8.03 -18.87
N ILE A 639 35.62 7.63 -18.81
CA ILE A 639 34.52 8.37 -19.41
C ILE A 639 34.46 9.77 -18.78
N SER A 640 34.44 9.90 -17.45
CA SER A 640 34.39 11.20 -16.76
C SER A 640 35.54 12.13 -17.17
N ILE A 641 36.75 11.60 -17.36
CA ILE A 641 37.94 12.36 -17.76
C ILE A 641 37.93 12.70 -19.26
N MET A 642 37.66 11.73 -20.14
CA MET A 642 37.59 11.96 -21.58
C MET A 642 36.52 12.99 -21.94
N LEU A 643 35.38 12.90 -21.24
CA LEU A 643 34.28 13.84 -21.38
C LEU A 643 34.65 15.26 -20.94
N ALA A 644 35.54 15.40 -19.96
CA ALA A 644 36.03 16.71 -19.52
C ALA A 644 37.15 17.28 -20.40
N GLN A 645 37.87 16.45 -21.17
CA GLN A 645 39.01 16.86 -22.00
C GLN A 645 38.65 17.21 -23.45
N ASN A 646 37.62 16.58 -24.03
CA ASN A 646 37.26 16.74 -25.46
C ASN A 646 36.11 17.72 -25.74
N LEU A 647 35.47 18.29 -24.73
CA LEU A 647 34.38 19.25 -24.91
C LEU A 647 34.55 20.48 -24.01
N ALA A 648 34.11 21.64 -24.51
CA ALA A 648 34.12 22.88 -23.75
C ALA A 648 33.32 22.68 -22.45
N LEU A 649 34.06 22.75 -21.33
CA LEU A 649 33.82 22.33 -19.94
C LEU A 649 32.41 22.46 -19.30
N GLU A 650 31.38 22.93 -19.99
CA GLU A 650 29.99 22.90 -19.52
C GLU A 650 29.29 21.58 -19.92
N ASP A 651 30.03 20.59 -20.46
CA ASP A 651 29.49 19.68 -21.49
C ASP A 651 28.91 18.32 -21.09
N LEU A 652 29.39 17.61 -20.07
CA LEU A 652 29.06 16.18 -20.04
C LEU A 652 29.14 15.49 -18.69
N LEU A 653 28.59 16.13 -17.66
CA LEU A 653 28.49 15.53 -16.32
C LEU A 653 27.34 14.52 -16.22
N HIS A 654 27.46 13.42 -16.97
CA HIS A 654 26.40 12.44 -17.17
C HIS A 654 26.56 11.05 -16.60
N THR A 655 27.19 10.94 -15.44
CA THR A 655 27.05 9.70 -14.68
C THR A 655 26.67 9.91 -13.21
N PHE A 656 26.66 11.15 -12.68
CA PHE A 656 26.65 11.27 -11.23
C PHE A 656 25.84 12.38 -10.52
N CYS A 657 25.30 13.45 -11.13
CA CYS A 657 24.60 14.47 -10.32
C CYS A 657 23.51 15.29 -11.04
N SER A 658 22.49 15.64 -10.26
CA SER A 658 21.42 16.63 -10.47
C SER A 658 21.92 18.09 -10.54
N HIS A 659 22.97 18.37 -11.33
CA HIS A 659 23.47 19.73 -11.51
C HIS A 659 22.81 20.39 -12.74
N LYS A 660 22.44 21.68 -12.64
CA LYS A 660 21.73 22.43 -13.69
C LYS A 660 22.55 22.65 -14.97
N ARG A 661 23.86 22.89 -14.84
CA ARG A 661 24.75 23.22 -15.99
C ARG A 661 24.93 22.09 -17.02
N SER A 662 24.78 20.82 -16.63
CA SER A 662 24.97 19.68 -17.54
C SER A 662 23.66 19.13 -18.12
N GLN A 663 22.51 19.72 -17.76
CA GLN A 663 21.18 19.18 -18.08
C GLN A 663 20.87 19.18 -19.59
N VAL A 664 21.36 20.14 -20.37
CA VAL A 664 21.15 20.18 -21.83
C VAL A 664 21.77 18.94 -22.49
N ARG A 665 22.98 18.60 -22.09
CA ARG A 665 23.83 17.66 -22.82
C ARG A 665 23.63 16.21 -22.41
N ARG A 666 23.07 15.97 -21.20
CA ARG A 666 22.42 14.66 -20.94
C ARG A 666 21.30 14.39 -21.89
N ILE A 667 20.43 15.39 -22.08
CA ILE A 667 19.22 15.23 -22.86
C ILE A 667 19.65 14.84 -24.28
N GLU A 668 20.66 15.51 -24.83
CA GLU A 668 21.28 15.15 -26.11
C GLU A 668 21.83 13.71 -26.13
N PHE A 669 22.57 13.30 -25.08
CA PHE A 669 23.07 11.94 -24.95
C PHE A 669 21.95 10.89 -24.88
N TYR A 670 20.92 11.11 -24.06
CA TYR A 670 19.80 10.18 -23.93
C TYR A 670 19.04 10.05 -25.24
N ILE A 671 18.83 11.16 -25.96
CA ILE A 671 18.21 11.14 -27.29
C ILE A 671 19.04 10.30 -28.27
N ALA A 672 20.35 10.56 -28.36
CA ALA A 672 21.25 9.80 -29.23
C ALA A 672 21.25 8.29 -28.89
N MET A 673 21.24 7.95 -27.60
CA MET A 673 21.17 6.57 -27.14
C MET A 673 19.81 5.91 -27.43
N ILE A 674 18.69 6.64 -27.32
CA ILE A 674 17.36 6.12 -27.67
C ILE A 674 17.28 5.81 -29.17
N GLN A 675 17.83 6.69 -30.02
CA GLN A 675 17.87 6.50 -31.47
C GLN A 675 18.83 5.37 -31.92
N GLY A 676 19.92 5.15 -31.17
CA GLY A 676 20.94 4.13 -31.48
C GLY A 676 20.80 2.78 -30.75
N ALA A 677 19.89 2.66 -29.77
CA ALA A 677 19.78 1.48 -28.92
C ALA A 677 19.17 0.28 -29.66
N ARG A 678 19.87 -0.86 -29.65
CA ARG A 678 19.34 -2.16 -30.08
C ARG A 678 18.68 -2.96 -28.95
N SER A 679 18.85 -2.54 -27.69
CA SER A 679 18.34 -3.22 -26.50
C SER A 679 17.19 -2.45 -25.87
N GLN A 680 16.06 -3.15 -25.66
CA GLN A 680 14.86 -2.59 -25.04
C GLN A 680 15.10 -2.11 -23.59
N GLN A 681 16.02 -2.73 -22.85
CA GLN A 681 16.36 -2.33 -21.48
C GLN A 681 17.15 -1.02 -21.41
N ILE A 682 18.03 -0.80 -22.40
CA ILE A 682 18.72 0.49 -22.56
C ILE A 682 17.71 1.56 -22.97
N GLN A 683 16.83 1.24 -23.94
CA GLN A 683 15.78 2.15 -24.38
C GLN A 683 14.86 2.58 -23.23
N LEU A 684 14.41 1.64 -22.38
CA LEU A 684 13.63 1.93 -21.18
C LEU A 684 14.36 2.89 -20.23
N THR A 685 15.61 2.55 -19.87
CA THR A 685 16.40 3.33 -18.90
C THR A 685 16.64 4.74 -19.41
N MET A 686 17.03 4.88 -20.68
CA MET A 686 17.28 6.19 -21.29
C MET A 686 16.01 7.00 -21.48
N THR A 687 14.89 6.37 -21.85
CA THR A 687 13.59 7.05 -21.98
C THR A 687 13.09 7.57 -20.62
N SER A 688 13.25 6.78 -19.55
CA SER A 688 12.90 7.23 -18.21
C SER A 688 13.77 8.40 -17.75
N ASN A 689 15.10 8.28 -17.88
CA ASN A 689 16.03 9.34 -17.47
C ASN A 689 15.80 10.63 -18.26
N LEU A 690 15.55 10.52 -19.57
CA LEU A 690 15.23 11.65 -20.43
C LEU A 690 13.94 12.34 -19.98
N ALA A 691 12.89 11.58 -19.67
CA ALA A 691 11.67 12.13 -19.10
C ALA A 691 11.98 12.85 -17.78
N ASP A 692 12.69 12.22 -16.85
CA ASP A 692 12.99 12.79 -15.53
C ASP A 692 13.74 14.12 -15.62
N ASP A 693 14.75 14.20 -16.49
CA ASP A 693 15.52 15.44 -16.68
C ASP A 693 14.73 16.54 -17.39
N LEU A 694 13.89 16.20 -18.38
CA LEU A 694 13.01 17.19 -19.01
C LEU A 694 11.95 17.70 -18.03
N MET A 695 11.42 16.83 -17.18
CA MET A 695 10.46 17.24 -16.15
C MET A 695 11.09 18.21 -15.15
N LEU A 696 12.29 17.89 -14.64
CA LEU A 696 13.04 18.78 -13.76
C LEU A 696 13.34 20.13 -14.43
N LEU A 697 13.60 20.14 -15.74
CA LEU A 697 13.82 21.36 -16.51
C LEU A 697 12.60 22.28 -16.47
N PHE A 698 11.41 21.74 -16.76
CA PHE A 698 10.16 22.51 -16.74
C PHE A 698 9.74 22.97 -15.34
N GLU A 699 10.05 22.19 -14.30
CA GLU A 699 9.69 22.56 -12.92
C GLU A 699 10.58 23.67 -12.33
N HIS A 700 11.86 23.73 -12.72
CA HIS A 700 12.83 24.66 -12.12
C HIS A 700 13.02 25.98 -12.88
N HIS A 701 12.47 26.11 -14.10
CA HIS A 701 12.69 27.28 -14.96
C HIS A 701 11.37 27.97 -15.32
N THR A 702 11.34 29.29 -15.16
CA THR A 702 10.21 30.14 -15.59
C THR A 702 10.34 30.58 -17.05
N GLN A 703 11.55 30.54 -17.60
CA GLN A 703 11.88 30.78 -19.01
C GLN A 703 12.97 29.77 -19.41
N ILE A 704 12.86 29.17 -20.59
CA ILE A 704 13.85 28.22 -21.10
C ILE A 704 14.93 29.00 -21.86
N SER A 705 16.14 28.99 -21.31
CA SER A 705 17.34 29.65 -21.87
C SER A 705 17.56 29.31 -23.35
N ASP A 706 18.15 30.23 -24.11
CA ASP A 706 18.54 30.02 -25.52
C ASP A 706 19.54 28.87 -25.71
N GLU A 707 20.25 28.47 -24.64
CA GLU A 707 21.09 27.27 -24.60
C GLU A 707 20.32 25.98 -24.92
N PHE A 708 19.00 25.96 -24.70
CA PHE A 708 18.13 24.83 -25.02
C PHE A 708 17.51 24.93 -26.43
N ALA A 709 17.90 25.91 -27.26
CA ALA A 709 17.41 26.03 -28.64
C ALA A 709 17.71 24.78 -29.48
N SER A 710 18.85 24.12 -29.23
CA SER A 710 19.23 22.86 -29.88
C SER A 710 18.27 21.70 -29.55
N LEU A 711 17.75 21.65 -28.32
CA LEU A 711 16.77 20.63 -27.90
C LEU A 711 15.43 20.79 -28.63
N ARG A 712 15.07 22.02 -29.02
CA ARG A 712 13.81 22.33 -29.72
C ARG A 712 13.75 21.67 -31.10
N GLN A 713 14.90 21.53 -31.80
CA GLN A 713 14.99 20.81 -33.08
C GLN A 713 15.15 19.30 -32.91
N LEU A 714 15.94 18.86 -31.92
CA LEU A 714 16.23 17.45 -31.68
C LEU A 714 14.98 16.65 -31.26
N VAL A 715 14.09 17.23 -30.44
CA VAL A 715 12.90 16.53 -29.94
C VAL A 715 11.84 16.28 -31.01
N VAL A 716 11.79 17.10 -32.07
CA VAL A 716 10.92 16.86 -33.24
C VAL A 716 11.36 15.59 -33.99
N SER A 717 12.63 15.19 -33.88
CA SER A 717 13.21 14.01 -34.53
C SER A 717 13.24 12.74 -33.66
N VAL A 718 12.76 12.80 -32.42
CA VAL A 718 12.70 11.61 -31.55
C VAL A 718 11.51 10.76 -31.97
N ASP A 719 11.75 9.72 -32.76
CA ASP A 719 10.80 8.63 -32.96
C ASP A 719 10.62 7.90 -31.63
N ILE A 720 9.66 8.35 -30.84
CA ILE A 720 9.25 7.66 -29.62
C ILE A 720 8.67 6.32 -30.08
N PRO A 721 9.22 5.17 -29.64
CA PRO A 721 8.75 3.87 -30.08
C PRO A 721 7.22 3.78 -29.99
N GLU A 722 6.59 3.49 -31.13
CA GLU A 722 5.15 3.35 -31.23
C GLU A 722 4.78 1.89 -30.95
N ASP A 723 3.76 1.67 -30.13
CA ASP A 723 3.04 0.40 -30.11
C ASP A 723 2.49 0.17 -31.52
N SER A 724 3.05 -0.81 -32.23
CA SER A 724 2.40 -1.38 -33.41
C SER A 724 1.09 -2.03 -32.96
N ASP A 725 0.00 -1.67 -33.62
CA ASP A 725 -1.37 -2.10 -33.33
C ASP A 725 -1.48 -3.59 -32.94
N GLY A 726 -1.98 -3.83 -31.73
CA GLY A 726 -2.81 -4.99 -31.42
C GLY A 726 -2.17 -6.25 -30.84
N VAL A 727 -0.84 -6.43 -30.80
CA VAL A 727 -0.24 -7.69 -30.29
C VAL A 727 1.12 -7.48 -29.60
N SER A 728 1.13 -7.13 -28.31
CA SER A 728 1.91 -7.79 -27.23
C SER A 728 1.93 -6.94 -25.95
N LEU A 729 1.42 -7.53 -24.87
CA LEU A 729 1.26 -6.96 -23.53
C LEU A 729 2.59 -6.89 -22.73
N TRP A 730 3.73 -6.57 -23.37
CA TRP A 730 5.05 -6.72 -22.74
C TRP A 730 5.99 -5.52 -22.95
N ASN A 731 5.79 -4.47 -22.15
CA ASN A 731 6.79 -3.83 -21.25
C ASN A 731 6.18 -2.52 -20.70
N ARG A 732 5.27 -2.66 -19.73
CA ARG A 732 4.50 -1.57 -19.12
C ARG A 732 5.35 -0.37 -18.68
N ASP A 733 6.54 -0.63 -18.14
CA ASP A 733 7.43 0.43 -17.66
C ASP A 733 7.93 1.32 -18.82
N LEU A 734 8.10 0.75 -20.02
CA LEU A 734 8.46 1.49 -21.23
C LEU A 734 7.29 2.33 -21.73
N ALA A 735 6.06 1.80 -21.67
CA ALA A 735 4.85 2.55 -22.01
C ALA A 735 4.67 3.76 -21.07
N ASN A 736 4.87 3.57 -19.77
CA ASN A 736 4.80 4.63 -18.76
C ASN A 736 5.90 5.68 -18.92
N ALA A 737 7.15 5.26 -19.17
CA ALA A 737 8.26 6.17 -19.46
C ALA A 737 7.99 6.98 -20.75
N SER A 738 7.48 6.32 -21.79
CA SER A 738 7.14 6.95 -23.06
C SER A 738 5.97 7.94 -22.92
N LEU A 739 4.96 7.63 -22.10
CA LEU A 739 3.84 8.53 -21.84
C LEU A 739 4.28 9.81 -21.11
N ARG A 740 5.18 9.70 -20.13
CA ARG A 740 5.80 10.87 -19.46
C ARG A 740 6.61 11.71 -20.44
N LEU A 741 7.44 11.07 -21.27
CA LEU A 741 8.27 11.75 -22.26
C LEU A 741 7.43 12.52 -23.29
N ARG A 742 6.29 11.97 -23.75
CA ARG A 742 5.40 12.62 -24.73
C ARG A 742 4.89 13.99 -24.26
N GLY A 743 4.51 14.13 -22.99
CA GLY A 743 4.10 15.42 -22.41
C GLY A 743 5.23 16.45 -22.46
N CYS A 744 6.47 16.01 -22.18
CA CYS A 744 7.66 16.84 -22.30
C CYS A 744 7.94 17.27 -23.75
N CYS A 745 7.79 16.35 -24.71
CA CYS A 745 8.03 16.63 -26.11
C CYS A 745 7.03 17.64 -26.69
N LEU A 746 5.74 17.50 -26.35
CA LEU A 746 4.71 18.47 -26.74
C LEU A 746 5.00 19.85 -26.15
N ALA A 747 5.32 19.91 -24.84
CA ALA A 747 5.73 21.13 -24.17
C ALA A 747 6.91 21.82 -24.88
N LEU A 748 7.94 21.06 -25.28
CA LEU A 748 9.09 21.61 -26.00
C LEU A 748 8.74 22.08 -27.42
N SER A 749 7.88 21.36 -28.13
CA SER A 749 7.47 21.76 -29.49
C SER A 749 6.73 23.10 -29.52
N MET A 750 6.02 23.47 -28.45
CA MET A 750 5.37 24.79 -28.37
C MET A 750 6.36 25.95 -28.30
N LEU A 751 7.62 25.69 -27.92
CA LEU A 751 8.67 26.71 -27.80
C LEU A 751 9.44 26.94 -29.11
N SER A 752 9.15 26.15 -30.16
CA SER A 752 10.00 26.03 -31.34
C SER A 752 9.51 26.76 -32.60
N SER A 753 8.30 27.33 -32.64
CA SER A 753 7.81 27.95 -33.88
C SER A 753 6.73 29.04 -33.71
N ASP A 754 6.97 30.16 -34.41
CA ASP A 754 6.06 31.30 -34.57
C ASP A 754 5.14 31.17 -35.82
N ALA A 755 5.03 29.98 -36.43
CA ALA A 755 4.40 29.79 -37.75
C ALA A 755 3.01 29.10 -37.69
N PRO A 756 2.06 29.43 -38.60
CA PRO A 756 0.73 28.83 -38.64
C PRO A 756 0.67 27.36 -39.13
N GLU A 757 1.66 26.87 -39.90
CA GLU A 757 1.73 25.46 -40.33
C GLU A 757 1.98 24.48 -39.17
N PHE A 758 2.64 24.96 -38.11
CA PHE A 758 2.87 24.23 -36.86
C PHE A 758 1.57 23.73 -36.23
N ALA A 759 0.48 24.52 -36.31
CA ALA A 759 -0.77 24.21 -35.63
C ALA A 759 -1.43 22.89 -36.09
N LEU A 760 -1.27 22.51 -37.37
CA LEU A 760 -1.91 21.33 -37.95
C LEU A 760 -1.18 20.03 -37.56
N GLU A 761 0.15 20.01 -37.67
CA GLU A 761 0.97 18.87 -37.23
C GLU A 761 0.97 18.72 -35.71
N PHE A 762 1.03 19.85 -34.99
CA PHE A 762 0.93 19.88 -33.54
C PHE A 762 -0.42 19.35 -33.06
N LYS A 763 -1.53 19.75 -33.70
CA LYS A 763 -2.87 19.22 -33.40
C LYS A 763 -2.93 17.70 -33.56
N ALA A 764 -2.39 17.14 -34.64
CA ALA A 764 -2.37 15.68 -34.83
C ALA A 764 -1.59 14.95 -33.72
N LYS A 765 -0.45 15.50 -33.29
CA LYS A 765 0.34 14.97 -32.16
C LYS A 765 -0.41 15.11 -30.83
N LEU A 766 -1.10 16.24 -30.61
CA LEU A 766 -1.93 16.51 -29.44
C LEU A 766 -3.11 15.54 -29.34
N ASP A 767 -3.82 15.30 -30.45
CA ASP A 767 -4.94 14.37 -30.52
C ASP A 767 -4.49 12.93 -30.20
N LYS A 768 -3.36 12.48 -30.77
CA LYS A 768 -2.76 11.17 -30.48
C LYS A 768 -2.35 11.03 -29.01
N TRP A 769 -1.83 12.09 -28.40
CA TRP A 769 -1.49 12.12 -26.98
C TRP A 769 -2.73 12.09 -26.09
N ASN A 770 -3.77 12.88 -26.40
CA ASN A 770 -5.05 12.87 -25.68
C ASN A 770 -5.70 11.49 -25.71
N GLN A 771 -5.66 10.79 -26.85
CA GLN A 771 -6.18 9.41 -26.96
C GLN A 771 -5.44 8.44 -26.00
N ARG A 772 -4.11 8.56 -25.90
CA ARG A 772 -3.31 7.73 -24.99
C ARG A 772 -3.56 8.07 -23.53
N LEU A 773 -3.68 9.36 -23.20
CA LEU A 773 -4.04 9.77 -21.85
C LEU A 773 -5.40 9.21 -21.43
N ARG A 774 -6.41 9.25 -22.33
CA ARG A 774 -7.73 8.64 -22.07
C ARG A 774 -7.66 7.15 -21.77
N PHE A 775 -6.91 6.41 -22.58
CA PHE A 775 -6.69 4.99 -22.31
C PHE A 775 -6.00 4.79 -20.96
N ALA A 776 -4.98 5.60 -20.66
CA ALA A 776 -4.20 5.53 -19.44
C ALA A 776 -4.95 5.93 -18.17
N ILE A 777 -6.08 6.66 -18.26
CA ILE A 777 -6.95 7.03 -17.13
C ILE A 777 -8.26 6.22 -17.08
N SER A 778 -8.33 5.10 -17.81
CA SER A 778 -9.51 4.25 -17.83
C SER A 778 -9.63 3.42 -16.55
N ASP A 779 -10.86 3.07 -16.18
CA ASP A 779 -11.19 2.33 -14.94
C ASP A 779 -10.40 1.02 -14.74
N GLU A 780 -9.99 0.38 -15.83
CA GLU A 780 -9.26 -0.90 -15.84
C GLU A 780 -7.73 -0.73 -15.72
N THR A 781 -7.21 0.50 -15.71
CA THR A 781 -5.77 0.78 -15.69
C THR A 781 -5.19 0.98 -14.29
N GLU A 782 -3.98 0.46 -14.08
CA GLU A 782 -3.30 0.52 -12.80
C GLU A 782 -2.77 1.92 -12.42
N PHE A 783 -2.52 2.11 -11.13
CA PHE A 783 -2.02 3.37 -10.57
C PHE A 783 -0.77 3.91 -11.28
N SER A 784 0.22 3.06 -11.62
CA SER A 784 1.49 3.53 -12.18
C SER A 784 1.32 4.22 -13.55
N THR A 785 0.39 3.70 -14.36
CA THR A 785 0.02 4.22 -15.68
C THR A 785 -0.77 5.52 -15.55
N ARG A 786 -1.76 5.56 -14.65
CA ARG A 786 -2.55 6.78 -14.36
C ARG A 786 -1.68 7.90 -13.80
N HIS A 787 -0.76 7.58 -12.90
CA HIS A 787 0.24 8.49 -12.36
C HIS A 787 1.15 9.05 -13.46
N ALA A 788 1.66 8.19 -14.36
CA ALA A 788 2.46 8.64 -15.51
C ALA A 788 1.69 9.61 -16.42
N ALA A 789 0.39 9.39 -16.61
CA ALA A 789 -0.49 10.27 -17.37
C ALA A 789 -0.68 11.64 -16.68
N ALA A 790 -0.94 11.67 -15.37
CA ALA A 790 -1.09 12.91 -14.59
C ALA A 790 0.20 13.75 -14.57
N VAL A 791 1.36 13.10 -14.43
CA VAL A 791 2.67 13.76 -14.54
C VAL A 791 2.87 14.34 -15.95
N SER A 792 2.57 13.56 -17.00
CA SER A 792 2.65 14.01 -18.40
C SER A 792 1.80 15.27 -18.64
N MET A 793 0.57 15.29 -18.10
CA MET A 793 -0.37 16.41 -18.18
C MET A 793 0.16 17.68 -17.48
N LYS A 794 0.69 17.55 -16.26
CA LYS A 794 1.28 18.67 -15.51
C LYS A 794 2.40 19.35 -16.28
N ILE A 795 3.29 18.55 -16.87
CA ILE A 795 4.47 19.06 -17.59
C ILE A 795 4.08 19.73 -18.91
N PHE A 796 3.06 19.20 -19.60
CA PHE A 796 2.48 19.84 -20.77
C PHE A 796 2.00 21.28 -20.47
N PHE A 797 1.23 21.48 -19.39
CA PHE A 797 0.76 22.82 -19.00
C PHE A 797 1.89 23.74 -18.51
N LEU A 798 2.93 23.19 -17.86
CA LEU A 798 4.15 23.96 -17.55
C LEU A 798 4.80 24.49 -18.83
N GLY A 799 4.91 23.65 -19.87
CA GLY A 799 5.41 24.07 -21.17
C GLY A 799 4.58 25.17 -21.82
N LEU A 800 3.25 25.02 -21.80
CA LEU A 800 2.31 26.03 -22.32
C LEU A 800 2.46 27.39 -21.63
N ARG A 801 2.71 27.38 -20.32
CA ARG A 801 3.00 28.60 -19.54
C ARG A 801 4.29 29.29 -19.98
N ILE A 802 5.34 28.51 -20.23
CA ILE A 802 6.64 29.06 -20.62
C ILE A 802 6.61 29.59 -22.06
N SER A 803 5.91 28.92 -22.97
CA SER A 803 5.83 29.32 -24.38
C SER A 803 4.97 30.56 -24.62
N SER A 804 4.05 30.89 -23.71
CA SER A 804 3.02 31.91 -23.91
C SER A 804 2.12 31.65 -25.14
N SER A 805 2.15 30.43 -25.70
CA SER A 805 1.37 30.03 -26.88
C SER A 805 -0.09 29.68 -26.57
N HIS A 806 -0.58 30.04 -25.38
CA HIS A 806 -1.91 29.69 -24.90
C HIS A 806 -3.02 30.17 -25.84
N SER A 807 -2.98 31.43 -26.28
CA SER A 807 -3.98 31.99 -27.20
C SER A 807 -4.08 31.22 -28.52
N THR A 808 -2.95 30.73 -29.03
CA THR A 808 -2.87 29.98 -30.29
C THR A 808 -3.40 28.56 -30.15
N ILE A 809 -3.17 27.92 -29.01
CA ILE A 809 -3.49 26.50 -28.80
C ILE A 809 -4.86 26.32 -28.14
N LYS A 810 -5.40 27.35 -27.47
CA LYS A 810 -6.70 27.34 -26.77
C LYS A 810 -7.83 26.64 -27.54
N PRO A 811 -8.04 26.88 -28.86
CA PRO A 811 -9.09 26.20 -29.62
C PRO A 811 -8.95 24.66 -29.69
N TYR A 812 -7.74 24.13 -29.50
CA TYR A 812 -7.41 22.70 -29.57
C TYR A 812 -7.34 22.03 -28.19
N LEU A 813 -7.46 22.78 -27.08
CA LEU A 813 -7.29 22.26 -25.72
C LEU A 813 -8.51 21.54 -25.15
N LEU A 814 -9.68 21.59 -25.80
CA LEU A 814 -10.91 21.01 -25.25
C LEU A 814 -10.71 19.55 -24.80
N GLN A 815 -10.17 18.71 -25.67
CA GLN A 815 -9.97 17.29 -25.35
C GLN A 815 -8.99 17.09 -24.18
N THR A 816 -7.94 17.91 -24.11
CA THR A 816 -6.96 17.90 -23.02
C THR A 816 -7.59 18.34 -21.70
N CYS A 817 -8.44 19.36 -21.71
CA CYS A 817 -9.16 19.84 -20.53
C CYS A 817 -10.17 18.81 -20.03
N LEU A 818 -10.86 18.09 -20.91
CA LEU A 818 -11.76 17.00 -20.53
C LEU A 818 -11.02 15.82 -19.87
N VAL A 819 -9.82 15.48 -20.37
CA VAL A 819 -8.96 14.47 -19.75
C VAL A 819 -8.46 14.93 -18.38
N LEU A 820 -8.04 16.21 -18.27
CA LEU A 820 -7.62 16.80 -16.99
C LEU A 820 -8.77 16.79 -15.97
N TYR A 821 -9.99 17.10 -16.41
CA TYR A 821 -11.19 17.00 -15.58
C TYR A 821 -11.39 15.57 -15.07
N GLY A 822 -11.21 14.56 -15.94
CA GLY A 822 -11.19 13.15 -15.54
C GLY A 822 -10.16 12.82 -14.46
N MET A 823 -8.94 13.35 -14.55
CA MET A 823 -7.90 13.15 -13.53
C MET A 823 -8.19 13.87 -12.21
N LEU A 824 -8.91 15.00 -12.23
CA LEU A 824 -9.29 15.76 -11.02
C LEU A 824 -10.33 15.04 -10.17
N ILE A 825 -11.09 14.12 -10.78
CA ILE A 825 -12.15 13.34 -10.13
C ILE A 825 -11.72 11.90 -9.84
N ASP A 826 -10.46 11.52 -10.12
CA ASP A 826 -9.90 10.18 -9.93
C ASP A 826 -10.04 9.67 -8.47
N ASP A 827 -10.10 8.35 -8.26
CA ASP A 827 -10.22 7.74 -6.93
C ASP A 827 -8.96 7.93 -6.06
N ASP A 828 -7.78 7.96 -6.67
CA ASP A 828 -6.51 8.10 -5.95
C ASP A 828 -6.23 9.56 -5.58
N GLU A 829 -5.86 9.80 -4.32
CA GLU A 829 -5.54 11.14 -3.80
C GLU A 829 -4.29 11.74 -4.47
N GLY A 830 -3.28 10.93 -4.77
CA GLY A 830 -2.03 11.36 -5.41
C GLY A 830 -2.26 11.81 -6.86
N ILE A 831 -3.08 11.08 -7.61
CA ILE A 831 -3.46 11.46 -8.99
C ILE A 831 -4.23 12.78 -8.99
N ARG A 832 -5.24 12.92 -8.13
CA ARG A 832 -6.01 14.17 -7.99
C ARG A 832 -5.14 15.36 -7.60
N TYR A 833 -4.17 15.16 -6.71
CA TYR A 833 -3.26 16.22 -6.29
C TYR A 833 -2.35 16.69 -7.44
N LEU A 834 -1.85 15.78 -8.28
CA LEU A 834 -1.09 16.12 -9.49
C LEU A 834 -1.95 16.83 -10.53
N ALA A 835 -3.19 16.36 -10.74
CA ALA A 835 -4.14 17.00 -11.64
C ALA A 835 -4.51 18.42 -11.17
N ALA A 836 -4.68 18.63 -9.86
CA ALA A 836 -4.94 19.95 -9.28
C ALA A 836 -3.78 20.92 -9.49
N GLN A 837 -2.53 20.44 -9.41
CA GLN A 837 -1.36 21.25 -9.78
C GLN A 837 -1.38 21.61 -11.26
N ALA A 838 -1.65 20.63 -12.14
CA ALA A 838 -1.75 20.84 -13.59
C ALA A 838 -2.83 21.87 -13.95
N ALA A 839 -4.02 21.77 -13.33
CA ALA A 839 -5.12 22.73 -13.50
C ALA A 839 -4.76 24.11 -12.95
N SER A 840 -4.10 24.19 -11.78
CA SER A 840 -3.63 25.46 -11.22
C SER A 840 -2.65 26.19 -12.15
N ILE A 841 -1.81 25.44 -12.89
CA ILE A 841 -0.92 25.99 -13.92
C ILE A 841 -1.75 26.52 -15.09
N LEU A 842 -2.73 25.76 -15.59
CA LEU A 842 -3.63 26.19 -16.66
C LEU A 842 -4.36 27.49 -16.31
N PHE A 843 -4.94 27.59 -15.10
CA PHE A 843 -5.68 28.78 -14.67
C PHE A 843 -4.81 30.02 -14.50
N SER A 844 -3.50 29.84 -14.27
CA SER A 844 -2.56 30.97 -14.21
C SER A 844 -2.30 31.61 -15.58
N LEU A 845 -2.76 31.00 -16.67
CA LEU A 845 -2.59 31.50 -18.04
C LEU A 845 -3.66 32.51 -18.45
N GLU A 846 -4.84 32.48 -17.83
CA GLU A 846 -5.98 33.35 -18.18
C GLU A 846 -5.92 34.72 -17.48
N PHE A 847 -5.38 34.75 -16.27
CA PHE A 847 -5.17 35.99 -15.52
C PHE A 847 -3.73 36.45 -15.75
N ASN A 848 -3.53 37.59 -16.44
CA ASN A 848 -2.23 38.27 -16.60
C ASN A 848 -1.62 38.78 -15.26
N ASN A 849 -1.87 38.10 -14.14
CA ASN A 849 -1.33 38.41 -12.83
C ASN A 849 -0.04 37.63 -12.57
N THR A 850 0.97 38.38 -12.17
CA THR A 850 2.34 37.96 -11.89
C THR A 850 2.44 36.85 -10.84
N ASN A 851 3.11 35.76 -11.23
CA ASN A 851 4.01 34.91 -10.43
C ASN A 851 3.50 33.97 -9.33
N GLN A 852 2.20 33.79 -9.07
CA GLN A 852 1.76 32.69 -8.19
C GLN A 852 0.52 31.98 -8.74
N ALA A 853 0.73 30.79 -9.32
CA ALA A 853 -0.36 29.81 -9.46
C ALA A 853 -0.90 29.54 -8.05
N THR A 854 -2.12 29.99 -7.78
CA THR A 854 -2.75 29.72 -6.49
C THR A 854 -3.01 28.22 -6.44
N ALA A 855 -2.35 27.51 -5.54
CA ALA A 855 -2.52 26.07 -5.41
C ALA A 855 -3.96 25.75 -4.99
N LEU A 856 -4.74 25.22 -5.91
CA LEU A 856 -6.11 24.81 -5.63
C LEU A 856 -6.14 23.37 -5.13
N LEU A 857 -7.04 23.11 -4.19
CA LEU A 857 -7.42 21.73 -3.85
C LEU A 857 -8.15 21.09 -5.05
N PRO A 858 -8.08 19.76 -5.23
CA PRO A 858 -8.67 19.09 -6.40
C PRO A 858 -10.13 19.45 -6.68
N LEU A 859 -10.96 19.55 -5.63
CA LEU A 859 -12.37 19.93 -5.75
C LEU A 859 -12.57 21.38 -6.23
N ALA A 860 -11.75 22.31 -5.75
CA ALA A 860 -11.82 23.70 -6.21
C ALA A 860 -11.30 23.81 -7.65
N ALA A 861 -10.30 23.01 -8.01
CA ALA A 861 -9.77 22.95 -9.36
C ALA A 861 -10.77 22.33 -10.36
N SER A 862 -11.53 21.30 -9.96
CA SER A 862 -12.55 20.69 -10.83
C SER A 862 -13.71 21.64 -11.09
N SER A 863 -14.20 22.34 -10.05
CA SER A 863 -15.25 23.36 -10.20
C SER A 863 -14.81 24.46 -11.16
N LYS A 864 -13.64 25.06 -10.94
CA LYS A 864 -13.13 26.13 -11.79
C LYS A 864 -12.87 25.67 -13.23
N LEU A 865 -12.39 24.44 -13.43
CA LEU A 865 -12.20 23.90 -14.78
C LEU A 865 -13.53 23.72 -15.51
N ALA A 866 -14.59 23.32 -14.79
CA ALA A 866 -15.93 23.20 -15.37
C ALA A 866 -16.47 24.58 -15.81
N ASP A 867 -16.29 25.61 -14.99
CA ASP A 867 -16.67 26.99 -15.32
C ASP A 867 -15.97 27.46 -16.61
N ILE A 868 -14.65 27.26 -16.69
CA ILE A 868 -13.85 27.61 -17.88
C ILE A 868 -14.30 26.82 -19.12
N LEU A 869 -14.55 25.51 -18.97
CA LEU A 869 -15.07 24.70 -20.07
C LEU A 869 -16.41 25.23 -20.58
N ALA A 870 -17.30 25.62 -19.66
CA ALA A 870 -18.60 26.18 -19.99
C ALA A 870 -18.49 27.55 -20.65
N GLU A 871 -17.58 28.42 -20.21
CA GLU A 871 -17.37 29.77 -20.75
C GLU A 871 -16.63 29.78 -22.10
N ASP A 872 -15.56 28.99 -22.23
CA ASP A 872 -14.66 29.04 -23.39
C ASP A 872 -15.10 28.17 -24.57
N PHE A 873 -15.94 27.16 -24.32
CA PHE A 873 -16.35 26.17 -25.32
C PHE A 873 -17.88 26.01 -25.41
N VAL A 874 -18.63 27.09 -25.17
CA VAL A 874 -20.12 27.15 -25.19
C VAL A 874 -20.73 26.43 -26.40
N ASP A 875 -20.19 26.68 -27.61
CA ASP A 875 -20.73 26.15 -28.86
C ASP A 875 -20.23 24.73 -29.22
N SER A 876 -19.45 24.09 -28.34
CA SER A 876 -18.84 22.79 -28.63
C SER A 876 -19.83 21.64 -28.47
N THR A 877 -20.18 21.03 -29.59
CA THR A 877 -20.97 19.77 -29.62
C THR A 877 -20.24 18.63 -28.90
N THR A 878 -18.91 18.64 -28.87
CA THR A 878 -18.11 17.62 -28.18
C THR A 878 -18.16 17.80 -26.66
N LEU A 879 -18.13 19.04 -26.16
CA LEU A 879 -18.31 19.33 -24.75
C LEU A 879 -19.72 18.94 -24.30
N CYS A 880 -20.73 19.32 -25.09
CA CYS A 880 -22.12 18.94 -24.84
C CYS A 880 -22.30 17.41 -24.79
N ALA A 881 -21.69 16.67 -25.73
CA ALA A 881 -21.75 15.20 -25.75
C ALA A 881 -21.05 14.57 -24.53
N GLU A 882 -19.88 15.07 -24.14
CA GLU A 882 -19.15 14.62 -22.94
C GLU A 882 -19.93 14.92 -21.65
N ALA A 883 -20.45 16.14 -21.50
CA ALA A 883 -21.26 16.54 -20.36
C ALA A 883 -22.55 15.70 -20.25
N MET A 884 -23.24 15.48 -21.37
CA MET A 884 -24.39 14.57 -21.42
C MET A 884 -23.99 13.12 -21.12
N GLY A 885 -22.82 12.68 -21.59
CA GLY A 885 -22.28 11.36 -21.30
C GLY A 885 -22.04 11.14 -19.81
N ARG A 886 -21.39 12.10 -19.15
CA ARG A 886 -21.15 12.10 -17.70
C ARG A 886 -22.44 12.17 -16.91
N PHE A 887 -23.34 13.10 -17.27
CA PHE A 887 -24.66 13.22 -16.67
C PHE A 887 -25.49 11.94 -16.73
N LEU A 888 -25.37 11.18 -17.83
CA LEU A 888 -26.09 9.91 -18.04
C LEU A 888 -25.32 8.69 -17.53
N GLY A 889 -24.15 8.86 -16.93
CA GLY A 889 -23.30 7.78 -16.43
C GLY A 889 -22.78 6.84 -17.53
N LEU A 890 -22.58 7.35 -18.75
CA LEU A 890 -22.06 6.58 -19.88
C LEU A 890 -20.52 6.51 -19.84
N PRO A 891 -19.90 5.38 -20.26
CA PRO A 891 -18.45 5.24 -20.30
C PRO A 891 -17.79 6.31 -21.18
N ILE A 892 -16.80 7.03 -20.63
CA ILE A 892 -16.06 8.13 -21.28
C ILE A 892 -15.42 7.68 -22.61
N ASN A 893 -15.07 6.40 -22.74
CA ASN A 893 -14.41 5.83 -23.93
C ASN A 893 -15.36 5.60 -25.14
N LEU A 894 -16.68 5.75 -24.99
CA LEU A 894 -17.66 5.52 -26.06
C LEU A 894 -18.05 6.79 -26.85
N LEU A 895 -17.50 7.95 -26.51
CA LEU A 895 -17.90 9.25 -27.07
C LEU A 895 -16.95 9.77 -28.16
N VAL A 896 -16.01 8.97 -28.64
CA VAL A 896 -15.28 9.32 -29.86
C VAL A 896 -16.30 9.38 -31.00
N PRO A 897 -16.45 10.52 -31.70
CA PRO A 897 -17.19 10.54 -32.94
C PRO A 897 -16.41 9.70 -33.93
N SER A 898 -16.81 8.44 -34.11
CA SER A 898 -16.64 7.84 -35.43
C SER A 898 -17.39 8.77 -36.39
N ILE A 899 -16.72 9.13 -37.48
CA ILE A 899 -17.04 10.27 -38.36
C ILE A 899 -18.50 10.29 -38.88
N ASP A 900 -19.30 9.23 -38.66
CA ASP A 900 -20.67 9.07 -39.16
C ASP A 900 -21.74 8.64 -38.13
N SER A 901 -21.49 8.64 -36.80
CA SER A 901 -22.53 8.21 -35.85
C SER A 901 -23.04 9.34 -34.94
N THR A 902 -24.32 9.70 -35.12
CA THR A 902 -25.09 10.43 -34.11
C THR A 902 -25.04 9.62 -32.82
N THR A 903 -24.59 10.24 -31.72
CA THR A 903 -24.57 9.68 -30.37
C THR A 903 -25.99 9.26 -29.93
N SER A 904 -26.38 8.05 -30.30
CA SER A 904 -27.65 7.45 -29.89
C SER A 904 -27.55 7.13 -28.41
N LEU A 905 -28.20 7.95 -27.57
CA LEU A 905 -28.39 7.65 -26.15
C LEU A 905 -28.93 6.22 -26.01
N THR A 906 -28.21 5.38 -25.27
CA THR A 906 -28.64 4.00 -25.07
C THR A 906 -29.95 4.03 -24.25
N PRO A 907 -31.06 3.46 -24.76
CA PRO A 907 -32.32 3.48 -24.03
C PRO A 907 -32.17 2.86 -22.64
N VAL A 908 -32.81 3.46 -21.64
CA VAL A 908 -32.80 2.99 -20.24
C VAL A 908 -33.03 1.47 -20.12
N PRO A 909 -33.95 0.83 -20.88
CA PRO A 909 -34.12 -0.62 -20.82
C PRO A 909 -32.87 -1.44 -21.18
N ARG A 910 -32.07 -1.00 -22.16
CA ARG A 910 -30.82 -1.69 -22.55
C ARG A 910 -29.69 -1.44 -21.55
N LEU A 911 -29.63 -0.25 -20.96
CA LEU A 911 -28.73 0.04 -19.84
C LEU A 911 -29.12 -0.80 -18.61
N LEU A 912 -30.42 -0.94 -18.34
CA LEU A 912 -30.96 -1.77 -17.26
C LEU A 912 -30.60 -3.24 -17.49
N GLU A 913 -30.75 -3.76 -18.71
CA GLU A 913 -30.39 -5.14 -19.08
C GLU A 913 -28.88 -5.39 -18.91
N LYS A 914 -28.03 -4.43 -19.32
CA LYS A 914 -26.58 -4.46 -19.13
C LYS A 914 -26.20 -4.45 -17.63
N PHE A 915 -26.79 -3.55 -16.84
CA PHE A 915 -26.54 -3.45 -15.39
C PHE A 915 -27.20 -4.56 -14.56
N GLN A 916 -28.18 -5.29 -15.12
CA GLN A 916 -28.78 -6.48 -14.51
C GLN A 916 -27.96 -7.76 -14.73
N THR A 917 -26.94 -7.74 -15.59
CA THR A 917 -26.02 -8.88 -15.72
C THR A 917 -25.27 -9.12 -14.40
N LYS A 918 -25.16 -10.39 -14.00
CA LYS A 918 -24.42 -10.79 -12.78
C LYS A 918 -22.95 -10.43 -12.98
N SER A 919 -22.41 -9.53 -12.16
CA SER A 919 -20.98 -9.25 -12.14
C SER A 919 -20.21 -10.52 -11.79
N THR A 920 -19.29 -10.93 -12.67
CA THR A 920 -18.38 -12.07 -12.50
C THR A 920 -17.09 -11.68 -11.77
N VAL A 921 -16.90 -10.40 -11.45
CA VAL A 921 -15.68 -9.88 -10.82
C VAL A 921 -15.71 -10.15 -9.30
N LEU A 922 -14.64 -10.79 -8.80
CA LEU A 922 -14.51 -11.31 -7.42
C LEU A 922 -14.51 -10.19 -6.35
N PHE A 923 -14.07 -8.99 -6.72
CA PHE A 923 -14.10 -7.79 -5.91
C PHE A 923 -15.13 -6.82 -6.50
N GLN A 924 -15.79 -6.03 -5.66
CA GLN A 924 -16.49 -4.85 -6.15
C GLN A 924 -15.40 -3.96 -6.77
N GLU A 925 -15.42 -3.73 -8.08
CA GLU A 925 -14.64 -2.63 -8.66
C GLU A 925 -15.09 -1.39 -7.89
N GLU A 926 -14.19 -0.83 -7.08
CA GLU A 926 -14.37 0.56 -6.65
C GLU A 926 -14.48 1.33 -7.95
N LYS A 927 -15.66 1.91 -8.19
CA LYS A 927 -15.90 2.72 -9.38
C LYS A 927 -14.80 3.78 -9.37
N GLN A 928 -13.89 3.77 -10.34
CA GLN A 928 -12.91 4.85 -10.45
C GLN A 928 -13.73 6.14 -10.55
N ASN A 929 -13.28 7.17 -9.82
CA ASN A 929 -14.05 8.39 -9.57
C ASN A 929 -15.16 8.27 -8.51
N LEU A 930 -14.84 7.75 -7.32
CA LEU A 930 -15.71 7.81 -6.12
C LEU A 930 -16.11 9.24 -5.71
N PHE A 931 -15.48 10.27 -6.31
CA PHE A 931 -15.76 11.70 -6.12
C PHE A 931 -16.82 12.26 -7.08
N VAL A 932 -17.30 11.48 -8.05
CA VAL A 932 -18.49 11.84 -8.83
C VAL A 932 -19.72 11.56 -7.97
N GLU A 933 -20.15 12.57 -7.24
CA GLU A 933 -21.51 12.63 -6.76
C GLU A 933 -22.36 13.16 -7.92
N ASP A 934 -22.93 12.28 -8.75
CA ASP A 934 -23.85 12.63 -9.86
C ASP A 934 -24.93 13.65 -9.40
N VAL A 935 -25.27 13.60 -8.11
CA VAL A 935 -26.20 14.49 -7.42
C VAL A 935 -25.65 15.91 -7.24
N ARG A 936 -24.35 16.09 -6.97
CA ARG A 936 -23.69 17.41 -6.84
C ARG A 936 -23.55 18.10 -8.20
N GLU A 937 -23.24 17.35 -9.25
CA GLU A 937 -23.15 17.87 -10.61
C GLU A 937 -24.55 18.33 -11.11
N LEU A 938 -25.58 17.51 -10.86
CA LEU A 938 -26.97 17.92 -11.08
C LEU A 938 -27.35 19.17 -10.25
N TYR A 939 -26.88 19.26 -9.00
CA TYR A 939 -27.13 20.43 -8.15
C TYR A 939 -26.51 21.72 -8.71
N SER A 940 -25.23 21.69 -9.11
CA SER A 940 -24.57 22.87 -9.71
C SER A 940 -25.33 23.33 -10.95
N TRP A 941 -25.61 22.40 -11.87
CA TRP A 941 -26.28 22.70 -13.12
C TRP A 941 -27.69 23.27 -12.93
N VAL A 942 -28.47 22.72 -11.99
CA VAL A 942 -29.80 23.24 -11.67
C VAL A 942 -29.72 24.60 -10.97
N SER A 943 -28.80 24.76 -10.02
CA SER A 943 -28.63 26.02 -9.26
C SER A 943 -28.22 27.18 -10.17
N GLU A 944 -27.22 26.95 -11.03
CA GLU A 944 -26.78 27.91 -12.03
C GLU A 944 -27.88 28.17 -13.08
N GLY A 945 -28.57 27.11 -13.52
CA GLY A 945 -29.70 27.23 -14.44
C GLY A 945 -30.86 28.07 -13.88
N ILE A 946 -31.20 27.92 -12.60
CA ILE A 946 -32.22 28.77 -11.94
C ILE A 946 -31.74 30.22 -11.91
N SER A 947 -30.47 30.46 -11.55
CA SER A 947 -29.89 31.81 -11.49
C SER A 947 -29.92 32.49 -12.86
N ALA A 948 -29.46 31.80 -13.90
CA ALA A 948 -29.45 32.30 -15.27
C ALA A 948 -30.87 32.60 -15.80
N LEU A 949 -31.88 31.80 -15.43
CA LEU A 949 -33.26 32.08 -15.79
C LEU A 949 -33.83 33.30 -15.05
N ILE A 950 -33.44 33.53 -13.79
CA ILE A 950 -33.81 34.73 -13.03
C ILE A 950 -33.21 35.98 -13.69
N ASP A 951 -31.92 35.93 -14.02
CA ASP A 951 -31.21 37.05 -14.64
C ASP A 951 -31.77 37.36 -16.04
N ALA A 952 -31.99 36.33 -16.87
CA ALA A 952 -32.60 36.48 -18.19
C ALA A 952 -33.99 37.13 -18.14
N MET A 953 -34.81 36.82 -17.13
CA MET A 953 -36.10 37.49 -16.91
C MET A 953 -35.93 38.96 -16.53
N GLY A 954 -34.89 39.30 -15.75
CA GLY A 954 -34.58 40.67 -15.36
C GLY A 954 -34.19 41.55 -16.55
N GLU A 955 -33.48 40.97 -17.52
CA GLU A 955 -33.00 41.69 -18.72
C GLU A 955 -34.02 41.75 -19.86
N ALA A 956 -34.81 40.69 -20.08
CA ALA A 956 -35.68 40.56 -21.24
C ALA A 956 -37.02 41.33 -21.15
N GLY A 957 -37.46 41.72 -19.95
CA GLY A 957 -38.76 42.37 -19.76
C GLY A 957 -39.96 41.40 -19.87
N GLY A 958 -41.14 41.90 -20.26
CA GLY A 958 -42.37 41.09 -20.42
C GLY A 958 -42.23 40.02 -21.52
N ASP A 959 -42.56 38.76 -21.20
CA ASP A 959 -42.46 37.60 -22.11
C ASP A 959 -43.68 37.56 -23.05
N GLY A 960 -44.89 37.38 -22.51
CA GLY A 960 -46.12 37.31 -23.31
C GLY A 960 -46.17 36.10 -24.26
N VAL A 961 -47.15 36.07 -25.17
CA VAL A 961 -47.46 34.88 -26.01
C VAL A 961 -46.43 34.59 -27.11
N LEU A 962 -45.51 35.54 -27.37
CA LEU A 962 -44.44 35.42 -28.38
C LEU A 962 -43.06 35.77 -27.80
N GLY A 963 -42.91 35.72 -26.48
CA GLY A 963 -41.69 36.10 -25.80
C GLY A 963 -40.55 35.09 -25.94
N TRP A 964 -39.42 35.39 -25.31
CA TRP A 964 -38.20 34.61 -25.39
C TRP A 964 -38.36 33.16 -24.89
N VAL A 965 -39.30 32.90 -23.98
CA VAL A 965 -39.65 31.53 -23.53
C VAL A 965 -40.40 30.74 -24.60
N SER A 966 -40.97 31.40 -25.62
CA SER A 966 -41.63 30.73 -26.75
C SER A 966 -40.63 30.11 -27.74
N ASN A 967 -39.33 30.40 -27.60
CA ASN A 967 -38.29 29.66 -28.31
C ASN A 967 -38.28 28.20 -27.82
N PRO A 968 -38.41 27.20 -28.71
CA PRO A 968 -38.49 25.80 -28.32
C PRO A 968 -37.31 25.32 -27.45
N ASP A 969 -36.09 25.78 -27.75
CA ASP A 969 -34.88 25.37 -27.05
C ASP A 969 -34.82 25.98 -25.64
N VAL A 970 -35.17 27.26 -25.53
CA VAL A 970 -35.31 27.95 -24.24
C VAL A 970 -36.38 27.27 -23.41
N PHE A 971 -37.56 27.03 -23.97
CA PHE A 971 -38.69 26.38 -23.31
C PHE A 971 -38.30 25.01 -22.72
N ILE A 972 -37.63 24.18 -23.53
CA ILE A 972 -37.19 22.84 -23.12
C ILE A 972 -36.11 22.94 -22.05
N LEU A 973 -35.15 23.86 -22.19
CA LEU A 973 -34.07 24.06 -21.23
C LEU A 973 -34.62 24.44 -19.84
N GLY A 974 -35.52 25.41 -19.75
CA GLY A 974 -36.12 25.77 -18.46
C GLY A 974 -37.01 24.67 -17.87
N VAL A 975 -37.72 23.89 -18.70
CA VAL A 975 -38.41 22.68 -18.19
C VAL A 975 -37.43 21.67 -17.59
N ARG A 976 -36.24 21.49 -18.19
CA ARG A 976 -35.20 20.60 -17.65
C ARG A 976 -34.67 21.10 -16.31
N VAL A 977 -34.39 22.40 -16.19
CA VAL A 977 -33.96 23.03 -14.92
C VAL A 977 -35.02 22.86 -13.83
N ILE A 978 -36.29 23.16 -14.14
CA ILE A 978 -37.42 23.02 -13.19
C ILE A 978 -37.60 21.57 -12.74
N ARG A 979 -37.47 20.59 -13.65
CA ARG A 979 -37.58 19.16 -13.31
C ARG A 979 -36.36 18.66 -12.55
N GLY A 980 -35.16 19.13 -12.87
CA GLY A 980 -33.95 18.85 -12.11
C GLY A 980 -34.05 19.35 -10.67
N ALA A 981 -34.59 20.56 -10.48
CA ALA A 981 -34.88 21.12 -9.16
C ALA A 981 -35.84 20.25 -8.36
N LYS A 982 -36.93 19.76 -8.99
CA LYS A 982 -37.84 18.80 -8.35
C LYS A 982 -37.11 17.54 -7.85
N ILE A 983 -36.22 16.98 -8.65
CA ILE A 983 -35.46 15.78 -8.28
C ILE A 983 -34.59 16.07 -7.05
N LEU A 984 -33.85 17.20 -7.06
CA LEU A 984 -32.97 17.59 -5.96
C LEU A 984 -33.72 17.85 -4.64
N LEU A 985 -34.92 18.44 -4.71
CA LEU A 985 -35.78 18.64 -3.54
C LEU A 985 -36.25 17.30 -2.94
N LEU A 986 -36.48 16.29 -3.78
CA LEU A 986 -36.91 14.95 -3.36
C LEU A 986 -35.77 14.03 -2.87
N VAL A 987 -34.49 14.39 -3.10
CA VAL A 987 -33.34 13.58 -2.64
C VAL A 987 -33.22 13.62 -1.10
N PRO A 988 -33.19 12.49 -0.38
CA PRO A 988 -33.09 12.49 1.08
C PRO A 988 -31.75 13.09 1.59
N PRO A 989 -31.73 13.72 2.78
CA PRO A 989 -30.51 14.30 3.34
C PRO A 989 -29.45 13.22 3.59
N SER A 990 -28.21 13.46 3.12
CA SER A 990 -27.05 12.59 3.33
C SER A 990 -26.05 13.26 4.28
N GLU A 991 -25.39 12.47 5.15
CA GLU A 991 -24.34 12.97 6.07
C GLU A 991 -23.09 13.49 5.32
N THR A 992 -22.91 13.12 4.05
CA THR A 992 -21.74 13.48 3.23
C THR A 992 -22.01 14.60 2.22
N LEU A 993 -23.28 14.90 1.93
CA LEU A 993 -23.71 15.80 0.84
C LEU A 993 -24.59 16.93 1.39
N SER A 994 -23.98 18.11 1.57
CA SER A 994 -24.68 19.35 1.93
C SER A 994 -25.27 20.01 0.67
N LEU A 995 -26.51 19.66 0.31
CA LEU A 995 -27.28 20.37 -0.72
C LEU A 995 -28.07 21.52 -0.07
N ASP A 996 -27.91 22.75 -0.55
CA ASP A 996 -28.75 23.87 -0.12
C ASP A 996 -30.11 23.80 -0.82
N LYS A 997 -30.96 22.92 -0.31
CA LYS A 997 -32.35 22.83 -0.77
C LYS A 997 -33.11 24.13 -0.54
N GLY A 998 -32.74 24.90 0.49
CA GLY A 998 -33.37 26.19 0.78
C GLY A 998 -33.16 27.18 -0.36
N TRP A 999 -31.96 27.25 -0.91
CA TRP A 999 -31.66 28.04 -2.11
C TRP A 999 -32.49 27.59 -3.31
N ILE A 1000 -32.60 26.28 -3.58
CA ILE A 1000 -33.38 25.76 -4.72
C ILE A 1000 -34.87 26.13 -4.57
N SER A 1001 -35.48 25.91 -3.40
CA SER A 1001 -36.89 26.26 -3.17
C SER A 1001 -37.10 27.77 -3.26
N GLN A 1002 -36.20 28.59 -2.70
CA GLN A 1002 -36.26 30.04 -2.79
C GLN A 1002 -36.10 30.54 -4.24
N GLY A 1003 -35.17 29.97 -4.99
CA GLY A 1003 -34.94 30.30 -6.40
C GLY A 1003 -36.14 29.98 -7.28
N LEU A 1004 -36.80 28.84 -7.08
CA LEU A 1004 -38.04 28.50 -7.79
C LEU A 1004 -39.19 29.46 -7.45
N GLU A 1005 -39.33 29.88 -6.20
CA GLU A 1005 -40.33 30.87 -5.76
C GLU A 1005 -40.08 32.26 -6.35
N ILE A 1006 -38.81 32.69 -6.42
CA ILE A 1006 -38.42 33.91 -7.12
C ILE A 1006 -38.79 33.78 -8.61
N LEU A 1007 -38.45 32.65 -9.24
CA LEU A 1007 -38.73 32.40 -10.65
C LEU A 1007 -40.23 32.45 -10.96
N TRP A 1008 -41.04 31.83 -10.11
CA TRP A 1008 -42.50 31.80 -10.25
C TRP A 1008 -43.14 33.18 -10.02
N SER A 1009 -42.74 33.86 -8.95
CA SER A 1009 -43.33 35.16 -8.57
C SER A 1009 -42.97 36.28 -9.55
N GLN A 1010 -41.73 36.28 -10.08
CA GLN A 1010 -41.32 37.20 -11.14
C GLN A 1010 -41.93 36.82 -12.48
N GLY A 1011 -41.91 35.53 -12.85
CA GLY A 1011 -42.53 35.00 -14.06
C GLY A 1011 -44.00 35.37 -14.20
N ARG A 1012 -44.76 35.39 -13.09
CA ARG A 1012 -46.15 35.86 -13.07
C ARG A 1012 -46.31 37.34 -13.39
N LYS A 1013 -45.36 38.19 -12.99
CA LYS A 1013 -45.40 39.64 -13.23
C LYS A 1013 -45.07 39.97 -14.69
N VAL A 1014 -44.24 39.16 -15.33
CA VAL A 1014 -43.81 39.35 -16.73
C VAL A 1014 -44.63 38.54 -17.74
N GLU A 1015 -45.76 37.97 -17.31
CA GLU A 1015 -46.68 37.17 -18.15
C GLU A 1015 -45.97 35.99 -18.86
N MET A 1016 -45.12 35.28 -18.13
CA MET A 1016 -44.35 34.15 -18.64
C MET A 1016 -45.23 32.99 -19.12
N HIS A 1017 -44.74 32.21 -20.08
CA HIS A 1017 -45.50 31.09 -20.66
C HIS A 1017 -46.17 30.19 -19.61
N HIS A 1018 -47.50 30.03 -19.71
CA HIS A 1018 -48.35 29.39 -18.70
C HIS A 1018 -47.91 27.97 -18.30
N CYS A 1019 -47.37 27.17 -19.22
CA CYS A 1019 -46.84 25.83 -18.92
C CYS A 1019 -45.65 25.85 -17.94
N TRP A 1020 -44.74 26.83 -18.05
CA TRP A 1020 -43.64 26.98 -17.10
C TRP A 1020 -44.17 27.38 -15.72
N LEU A 1021 -45.08 28.35 -15.66
CA LEU A 1021 -45.71 28.79 -14.40
C LEU A 1021 -46.47 27.64 -13.71
N SER A 1022 -47.15 26.81 -14.48
CA SER A 1022 -47.82 25.61 -13.97
C SER A 1022 -46.81 24.59 -13.45
N HIS A 1023 -45.75 24.29 -14.21
CA HIS A 1023 -44.71 23.35 -13.79
C HIS A 1023 -43.98 23.82 -12.53
N LEU A 1024 -43.57 25.09 -12.49
CA LEU A 1024 -42.98 25.72 -11.29
C LEU A 1024 -43.89 25.57 -10.09
N ARG A 1025 -45.17 25.92 -10.22
CA ARG A 1025 -46.14 25.78 -9.14
C ARG A 1025 -46.27 24.34 -8.66
N THR A 1026 -46.28 23.38 -9.58
CA THR A 1026 -46.36 21.94 -9.26
C THR A 1026 -45.11 21.44 -8.53
N VAL A 1027 -43.94 22.04 -8.77
CA VAL A 1027 -42.71 21.66 -8.07
C VAL A 1027 -42.66 22.29 -6.68
N ILE A 1028 -43.00 23.58 -6.58
CA ILE A 1028 -43.06 24.33 -5.31
C ILE A 1028 -44.08 23.68 -4.35
N ASP A 1029 -45.28 23.36 -4.85
CA ASP A 1029 -46.35 22.73 -4.04
C ASP A 1029 -46.06 21.25 -3.70
N CYS A 1030 -45.02 20.64 -4.27
CA CYS A 1030 -44.58 19.28 -3.91
C CYS A 1030 -43.55 19.25 -2.77
N ASP A 1031 -43.05 20.40 -2.33
CA ASP A 1031 -42.01 20.56 -1.29
C ASP A 1031 -42.61 20.98 0.08
N GLU A 1032 -43.93 21.28 0.13
CA GLU A 1032 -44.76 21.34 1.35
C GLU A 1032 -45.34 19.96 1.69
#